data_AF-A0A918UUM2-F1
#
_entry.id   AF-A0A918UUM2-F1
#
_cell.length_a   1.000
_cell.length_b   1.000
_cell.length_c   1.000
_cell.angle_alpha   90.00
_cell.angle_beta   90.00
_cell.angle_gamma   90.00
#
_symmetry.space_group_name_H-M   'P 1'
#
loop_
_entity.id
_entity.type
_entity.pdbx_description
1 polymer ?
#
loop_
_entity_poly.entity_id
_entity_poly.type
_entity_poly.pdbx_seq_one_letter_code
_entity_poly.pdbx_strand_id
1 'polypeptide(L)'
;MQGSKAVVLLNFCAKIRQIAKPKNVICKHDLKLNKLLTNKFLIMGVRKNAKFLTALEREDFVKACVLMKADIVNPGAPASEQYSKWDESVALHLMIQQGLAGGLSVNFGHGGSGAYSFYSWHRYYLYQFEQQLQSYVPGVMVPYWDWTDPSSIMTDTFLGPDGGTGTVVQTGYFAESAPGTGSNTTASPAWWPAGLSGWTLHSSFGSFWDGGLKRSIGSVSGLPSASAVSAALALTTYSAFQNAVESGSGLPSGHNQMHNGMHIWIGGHMGDPTASPFDPFFYLHHCNIDRLWAMWQVDGHDTVYPSSGGDNQHHRTDLMYPWVGTTAGYGTSSSISSSIPMPDYSALGPQSNEDTLDYRNAFGYTYDCISVIGIGLDRTGSMNGLTPDPMVVTNPDVTKWEAAKRGVSAFLQDCETVQDSGTIYVTGGVKTFRSSGGNQFDNVFTSPGYGLIKQGTSFSKASFDSSIAAMSPGGGTPLADALLDVENTLVDPVFGGIPADERRYLAMLTDGILTSGAAMSTISAGSLDRTVIFGMGFGNGAAVDYATIADMVSKGQSIPTTQVFHGENAGTIDKFYSNALAAAIGFTSVFDPVLELFEGEHAHLNYYATSADDALLITCQGMDFSSKNWSYVLKSPSGDILYGDHQHNGHESCNHCCPLPIVTNRVSNGRLTLVVQRDHASKHCWVGKWQLMIAYKTRDMDKMMMPVIGELIFPVSAGLIRGNQYNRLLTKTKQRQASRNMIAISRNSLDTRAVGTNSNDREACNVVVNIYARTNLKLDIGSKTSILKTGCALDVNLVASSNLGMVEIESTFARLISPSFDINKIISQDEILKLKHKAEKYKRYSNKYDPAIEIARRLRDQENKSLIVDKEVIFKRQKGQTWTLDAGKVETPGVQHIGIMVTGVYHPQYKDLTADHCCDDKHNHAESFTRILNYSIAVK
;
A
#
# COMPACT_ATOMS: atom_id res chain seq x y z
N MET A 1 -40.13 14.64 50.83
CA MET A 1 -40.51 13.22 50.72
C MET A 1 -40.81 12.92 49.26
N GLN A 2 -40.15 11.87 48.74
CA GLN A 2 -40.44 11.02 47.57
C GLN A 2 -41.08 11.59 46.28
N GLY A 3 -40.40 11.34 45.16
CA GLY A 3 -40.97 10.45 44.12
C GLY A 3 -41.22 10.98 42.71
N SER A 4 -40.15 11.13 41.93
CA SER A 4 -39.94 10.70 40.52
C SER A 4 -40.92 11.05 39.37
N LYS A 5 -40.41 11.80 38.38
CA LYS A 5 -40.90 12.06 37.00
C LYS A 5 -39.82 11.54 36.01
N ALA A 6 -40.13 10.77 34.96
CA ALA A 6 -40.68 11.12 33.63
C ALA A 6 -39.70 11.81 32.64
N VAL A 7 -39.45 11.13 31.50
CA VAL A 7 -39.55 11.63 30.11
C VAL A 7 -38.36 12.41 29.45
N VAL A 8 -37.75 11.74 28.45
CA VAL A 8 -37.45 12.16 27.05
C VAL A 8 -36.23 13.04 26.66
N LEU A 9 -35.49 12.48 25.66
CA LEU A 9 -34.66 12.99 24.54
C LEU A 9 -33.58 14.10 24.70
N LEU A 10 -32.47 13.80 24.01
CA LEU A 10 -31.59 14.65 23.17
C LEU A 10 -30.54 15.59 23.83
N ASN A 11 -29.29 15.24 23.50
CA ASN A 11 -28.20 16.10 23.01
C ASN A 11 -27.39 17.03 23.94
N PHE A 12 -26.08 16.98 23.66
CA PHE A 12 -25.05 18.04 23.73
C PHE A 12 -24.19 18.23 25.00
N CYS A 13 -22.91 17.86 24.82
CA CYS A 13 -21.66 18.55 25.17
C CYS A 13 -21.65 19.57 26.32
N ALA A 14 -20.75 19.36 27.30
CA ALA A 14 -19.48 20.10 27.46
C ALA A 14 -19.04 20.28 28.94
N LYS A 15 -17.72 20.31 29.11
CA LYS A 15 -16.91 20.93 30.19
C LYS A 15 -16.88 20.24 31.57
N ILE A 16 -15.78 19.58 31.95
CA ILE A 16 -14.44 20.08 32.36
C ILE A 16 -14.31 20.17 33.89
N ARG A 17 -13.47 19.26 34.40
CA ARG A 17 -12.41 19.37 35.43
C ARG A 17 -12.74 19.67 36.91
N GLN A 18 -12.03 18.86 37.72
CA GLN A 18 -11.19 19.21 38.88
C GLN A 18 -11.84 19.22 40.28
N ILE A 19 -11.46 18.25 41.13
CA ILE A 19 -10.47 18.42 42.22
C ILE A 19 -10.30 17.09 43.01
N ALA A 20 -9.04 16.74 43.27
CA ALA A 20 -8.56 15.62 44.07
C ALA A 20 -8.77 15.89 45.59
N LYS A 21 -8.88 14.93 46.52
CA LYS A 21 -7.85 14.03 47.10
C LYS A 21 -8.47 13.30 48.34
N PRO A 22 -7.80 12.37 49.07
CA PRO A 22 -8.26 11.00 49.30
C PRO A 22 -8.54 10.64 50.79
N LYS A 23 -9.17 9.49 51.05
CA LYS A 23 -8.98 8.74 52.31
C LYS A 23 -8.85 7.24 52.05
N ASN A 24 -7.70 6.71 52.46
CA ASN A 24 -7.30 5.31 52.47
C ASN A 24 -8.16 4.47 53.42
N VAL A 25 -8.63 3.32 52.93
CA VAL A 25 -8.74 2.09 53.73
C VAL A 25 -8.30 0.93 52.83
N ILE A 26 -7.13 0.37 53.13
CA ILE A 26 -6.53 -0.78 52.42
C ILE A 26 -7.07 -2.06 53.06
N CYS A 27 -7.70 -2.93 52.27
CA CYS A 27 -8.02 -4.30 52.67
C CYS A 27 -7.21 -5.29 51.81
N LYS A 28 -6.64 -6.31 52.45
CA LYS A 28 -5.65 -7.28 51.92
C LYS A 28 -6.22 -8.30 50.91
N HIS A 29 -6.96 -7.87 49.90
CA HIS A 29 -7.46 -8.74 48.81
C HIS A 29 -7.18 -8.23 47.38
N ASP A 30 -6.47 -7.10 47.22
CA ASP A 30 -6.23 -6.45 45.91
C ASP A 30 -4.90 -6.80 45.21
N LEU A 31 -4.16 -7.81 45.65
CA LEU A 31 -2.87 -8.18 45.05
C LEU A 31 -2.96 -9.11 43.83
N LYS A 32 -4.16 -9.48 43.38
CA LYS A 32 -4.36 -10.25 42.13
C LYS A 32 -5.17 -9.52 41.05
N LEU A 33 -5.84 -8.41 41.36
CA LEU A 33 -6.62 -7.64 40.38
C LEU A 33 -5.78 -6.57 39.65
N ASN A 34 -4.67 -6.11 40.25
CA ASN A 34 -3.78 -5.10 39.63
C ASN A 34 -2.84 -5.64 38.54
N LYS A 35 -2.82 -6.95 38.26
CA LYS A 35 -2.10 -7.51 37.11
C LYS A 35 -2.97 -7.72 35.86
N LEU A 36 -4.29 -7.52 35.97
CA LEU A 36 -5.25 -7.70 34.88
C LEU A 36 -5.83 -6.37 34.34
N LEU A 37 -5.55 -5.24 34.99
CA LEU A 37 -6.03 -3.91 34.58
C LEU A 37 -4.90 -2.94 34.13
N THR A 38 -3.69 -3.45 33.88
CA THR A 38 -2.62 -2.70 33.18
C THR A 38 -2.51 -3.02 31.70
N ASN A 39 -3.50 -3.69 31.10
CA ASN A 39 -3.75 -3.48 29.67
C ASN A 39 -4.47 -2.13 29.51
N LYS A 40 -3.75 -1.03 29.80
CA LYS A 40 -3.83 0.08 28.85
C LYS A 40 -3.55 -0.59 27.51
N PHE A 41 -4.50 -0.55 26.60
CA PHE A 41 -4.16 -0.68 25.18
C PHE A 41 -3.02 0.32 24.96
N LEU A 42 -1.77 -0.17 24.99
CA LEU A 42 -0.63 0.58 24.51
C LEU A 42 -0.98 0.80 23.05
N ILE A 43 -1.41 2.02 22.73
CA ILE A 43 -1.61 2.43 21.36
C ILE A 43 -0.22 2.29 20.74
N MET A 44 -0.05 1.28 19.91
CA MET A 44 1.21 1.02 19.25
C MET A 44 1.59 2.24 18.42
N GLY A 45 2.79 2.76 18.65
CA GLY A 45 3.33 3.87 17.88
C GLY A 45 3.65 3.45 16.45
N VAL A 46 3.54 4.38 15.49
CA VAL A 46 3.80 4.10 14.07
C VAL A 46 4.85 5.05 13.55
N ARG A 47 6.02 4.51 13.20
CA ARG A 47 7.09 5.26 12.52
C ARG A 47 6.75 5.32 11.02
N LYS A 48 6.62 6.53 10.50
CA LYS A 48 6.15 6.78 9.12
C LYS A 48 7.28 7.27 8.24
N ASN A 49 7.13 7.09 6.93
CA ASN A 49 8.04 7.77 6.01
C ASN A 49 7.87 9.28 6.20
N ALA A 50 8.98 9.98 6.43
CA ALA A 50 9.07 11.42 6.57
C ALA A 50 8.38 12.16 5.42
N LYS A 51 8.37 11.58 4.22
CA LYS A 51 7.64 12.09 3.05
C LYS A 51 6.13 12.14 3.26
N PHE A 52 5.54 11.11 3.84
CA PHE A 52 4.09 10.95 3.97
C PHE A 52 3.51 11.55 5.26
N LEU A 53 4.36 12.11 6.12
CA LEU A 53 3.92 12.85 7.29
C LEU A 53 3.00 14.01 6.91
N THR A 54 1.92 14.15 7.67
CA THR A 54 1.07 15.34 7.65
C THR A 54 1.85 16.56 8.12
N ALA A 55 1.34 17.76 7.79
CA ALA A 55 1.94 19.02 8.24
C ALA A 55 2.08 19.09 9.77
N LEU A 56 1.06 18.60 10.51
CA LEU A 56 1.08 18.56 11.96
C LEU A 56 2.14 17.58 12.50
N GLU A 57 2.22 16.36 11.95
CA GLU A 57 3.24 15.39 12.38
C GLU A 57 4.67 15.89 12.14
N ARG A 58 4.90 16.61 11.03
CA ARG A 58 6.18 17.27 10.76
C ARG A 58 6.49 18.35 11.80
N GLU A 59 5.53 19.21 12.08
CA GLU A 59 5.68 20.29 13.07
C GLU A 59 5.92 19.74 14.47
N ASP A 60 5.16 18.73 14.90
CA ASP A 60 5.29 18.10 16.21
C ASP A 60 6.66 17.42 16.38
N PHE A 61 7.17 16.76 15.34
CA PHE A 61 8.54 16.21 15.35
C PHE A 61 9.60 17.29 15.53
N VAL A 62 9.56 18.34 14.72
CA VAL A 62 10.56 19.42 14.80
C VAL A 62 10.47 20.14 16.14
N LYS A 63 9.25 20.42 16.60
CA LYS A 63 9.01 21.03 17.90
C LYS A 63 9.58 20.18 19.03
N ALA A 64 9.43 18.86 19.00
CA ALA A 64 10.02 17.97 20.01
C ALA A 64 11.55 18.06 20.02
N CYS A 65 12.20 18.04 18.84
CA CYS A 65 13.64 18.20 18.72
C CYS A 65 14.12 19.56 19.27
N VAL A 66 13.44 20.65 18.91
CA VAL A 66 13.77 22.01 19.35
C VAL A 66 13.59 22.16 20.87
N LEU A 67 12.52 21.60 21.43
CA LEU A 67 12.30 21.62 22.89
C LEU A 67 13.35 20.80 23.63
N MET A 68 13.75 19.65 23.10
CA MET A 68 14.84 18.84 23.67
C MET A 68 16.18 19.55 23.60
N LYS A 69 16.44 20.35 22.55
CA LYS A 69 17.63 21.19 22.44
C LYS A 69 17.61 22.38 23.41
N ALA A 70 16.43 22.90 23.72
CA ALA A 70 16.28 23.99 24.68
C ALA A 70 16.34 23.54 26.16
N ASP A 71 16.20 22.23 26.44
CA ASP A 71 16.26 21.69 27.80
C ASP A 71 17.72 21.51 28.25
N ILE A 72 18.21 22.46 29.06
CA ILE A 72 19.57 22.46 29.62
C ILE A 72 19.64 21.55 30.84
N VAL A 73 20.55 20.56 30.80
CA VAL A 73 20.70 19.55 31.85
C VAL A 73 21.36 20.13 33.11
N ASN A 74 22.28 21.07 32.94
CA ASN A 74 23.10 21.66 33.99
C ASN A 74 22.89 23.19 34.08
N PRO A 75 21.67 23.69 34.36
CA PRO A 75 21.37 25.13 34.29
C PRO A 75 22.13 25.99 35.31
N GLY A 76 22.75 25.37 36.32
CA GLY A 76 23.61 26.04 37.30
C GLY A 76 25.07 26.24 36.85
N ALA A 77 25.48 25.64 35.74
CA ALA A 77 26.83 25.82 35.18
C ALA A 77 26.97 27.18 34.47
N PRO A 78 28.20 27.71 34.30
CA PRO A 78 28.46 28.84 33.41
C PRO A 78 27.88 28.60 32.00
N ALA A 79 27.40 29.64 31.33
CA ALA A 79 26.73 29.49 30.02
C ALA A 79 27.61 28.79 28.97
N SER A 80 28.94 28.91 29.04
CA SER A 80 29.90 28.23 28.17
C SER A 80 30.07 26.72 28.44
N GLU A 81 29.55 26.23 29.56
CA GLU A 81 29.59 24.82 30.00
C GLU A 81 28.20 24.18 30.00
N GLN A 82 27.16 24.95 29.66
CA GLN A 82 25.78 24.45 29.63
C GLN A 82 25.57 23.57 28.41
N TYR A 83 25.01 22.38 28.62
CA TYR A 83 24.66 21.45 27.55
C TYR A 83 23.20 21.01 27.67
N SER A 84 22.61 20.70 26.52
CA SER A 84 21.20 20.29 26.43
C SER A 84 21.00 18.78 26.48
N LYS A 85 19.76 18.33 26.63
CA LYS A 85 19.41 16.92 26.47
C LYS A 85 19.66 16.39 25.07
N TRP A 86 19.62 17.24 24.05
CA TRP A 86 20.07 16.88 22.71
C TRP A 86 21.57 16.57 22.70
N ASP A 87 22.39 17.46 23.26
CA ASP A 87 23.86 17.29 23.29
C ASP A 87 24.27 16.04 24.08
N GLU A 88 23.53 15.70 25.13
CA GLU A 88 23.70 14.45 25.89
C GLU A 88 23.48 13.21 25.01
N SER A 89 22.50 13.24 24.10
CA SER A 89 22.24 12.15 23.14
C SER A 89 23.35 12.05 22.09
N VAL A 90 23.87 13.18 21.59
CA VAL A 90 25.03 13.19 20.68
C VAL A 90 26.27 12.61 21.39
N ALA A 91 26.51 13.00 22.64
CA ALA A 91 27.65 12.53 23.43
C ALA A 91 27.58 11.02 23.71
N LEU A 92 26.38 10.48 23.93
CA LEU A 92 26.15 9.04 24.14
C LEU A 92 26.70 8.22 22.98
N HIS A 93 26.39 8.60 21.75
CA HIS A 93 26.87 7.93 20.54
C HIS A 93 28.40 8.00 20.37
N LEU A 94 29.03 9.07 20.84
CA LEU A 94 30.51 9.15 20.88
C LEU A 94 31.08 8.25 21.98
N MET A 95 30.47 8.25 23.17
CA MET A 95 30.97 7.49 24.33
C MET A 95 30.96 5.97 24.10
N ILE A 96 29.96 5.44 23.40
CA ILE A 96 29.86 3.99 23.12
C ILE A 96 30.88 3.48 22.09
N GLN A 97 31.46 4.36 21.28
CA GLN A 97 32.53 3.99 20.34
C GLN A 97 33.84 3.64 21.07
N GLN A 98 34.00 4.18 22.28
CA GLN A 98 35.12 3.92 23.19
C GLN A 98 34.60 3.28 24.48
N GLY A 99 33.62 2.38 24.35
CA GLY A 99 33.04 1.61 25.45
C GLY A 99 34.04 0.62 26.04
N LEU A 100 33.82 0.26 27.29
CA LEU A 100 34.61 -0.74 28.01
C LEU A 100 33.68 -1.86 28.47
N ALA A 101 34.08 -3.11 28.29
CA ALA A 101 33.42 -4.28 28.86
C ALA A 101 34.43 -5.32 29.29
N GLY A 102 34.45 -5.65 30.59
CA GLY A 102 35.36 -6.65 31.14
C GLY A 102 36.85 -6.32 30.93
N GLY A 103 37.19 -5.04 30.80
CA GLY A 103 38.55 -4.55 30.51
C GLY A 103 38.93 -4.51 29.03
N LEU A 104 38.02 -4.87 28.12
CA LEU A 104 38.21 -4.73 26.66
C LEU A 104 37.60 -3.42 26.17
N SER A 105 38.26 -2.78 25.21
CA SER A 105 37.68 -1.68 24.44
C SER A 105 36.72 -2.25 23.41
N VAL A 106 35.47 -1.79 23.41
CA VAL A 106 34.39 -2.28 22.55
C VAL A 106 33.66 -1.08 21.96
N ASN A 107 33.41 -1.13 20.66
CA ASN A 107 32.53 -0.18 19.98
C ASN A 107 31.14 -0.82 19.87
N PHE A 108 30.25 -0.51 20.79
CA PHE A 108 28.96 -1.21 20.89
C PHE A 108 27.99 -0.93 19.74
N GLY A 109 28.17 0.20 19.06
CA GLY A 109 27.28 0.65 17.99
C GLY A 109 27.86 0.47 16.59
N HIS A 110 29.16 0.25 16.43
CA HIS A 110 29.81 0.19 15.10
C HIS A 110 30.97 -0.81 15.08
N GLY A 111 31.28 -1.35 13.90
CA GLY A 111 32.48 -2.17 13.73
C GLY A 111 32.55 -2.92 12.39
N GLY A 112 31.49 -2.88 11.58
CA GLY A 112 31.45 -3.56 10.30
C GLY A 112 31.40 -5.08 10.46
N SER A 113 32.02 -5.81 9.51
CA SER A 113 31.93 -7.27 9.44
C SER A 113 32.43 -7.96 10.70
N GLY A 114 31.51 -8.43 11.54
CA GLY A 114 31.79 -9.11 12.80
C GLY A 114 31.17 -8.43 14.02
N ALA A 115 30.89 -7.13 13.95
CA ALA A 115 30.24 -6.37 15.02
C ALA A 115 28.71 -6.42 14.89
N TYR A 116 28.12 -7.56 15.24
CA TYR A 116 26.71 -7.84 14.97
C TYR A 116 25.71 -6.89 15.66
N SER A 117 26.10 -6.17 16.72
CA SER A 117 25.21 -5.29 17.50
C SER A 117 24.82 -3.98 16.82
N PHE A 118 25.30 -3.70 15.62
CA PHE A 118 24.97 -2.46 14.92
C PHE A 118 23.46 -2.18 14.90
N TYR A 119 22.64 -3.16 14.50
CA TYR A 119 21.19 -2.97 14.42
C TYR A 119 20.49 -2.91 15.78
N SER A 120 20.79 -3.84 16.69
CA SER A 120 20.18 -3.90 18.03
C SER A 120 20.48 -2.65 18.84
N TRP A 121 21.74 -2.18 18.81
CA TRP A 121 22.16 -0.99 19.53
C TRP A 121 21.44 0.25 19.00
N HIS A 122 21.41 0.46 17.68
CA HIS A 122 20.72 1.60 17.08
C HIS A 122 19.20 1.54 17.25
N ARG A 123 18.59 0.34 17.18
CA ARG A 123 17.16 0.15 17.45
C ARG A 123 16.79 0.62 18.85
N TYR A 124 17.55 0.21 19.86
CA TYR A 124 17.28 0.61 21.24
C TYR A 124 17.65 2.08 21.49
N TYR A 125 18.69 2.59 20.84
CA TYR A 125 19.01 4.02 20.86
C TYR A 125 17.86 4.88 20.33
N LEU A 126 17.31 4.52 19.16
CA LEU A 126 16.15 5.20 18.58
C LEU A 126 14.92 5.13 19.48
N TYR A 127 14.66 3.99 20.10
CA TYR A 127 13.56 3.84 21.05
C TYR A 127 13.71 4.79 22.24
N GLN A 128 14.88 4.82 22.89
CA GLN A 128 15.14 5.69 24.03
C GLN A 128 15.07 7.18 23.66
N PHE A 129 15.59 7.54 22.48
CA PHE A 129 15.48 8.88 21.93
C PHE A 129 14.02 9.27 21.66
N GLU A 130 13.21 8.36 21.09
CA GLU A 130 11.78 8.59 20.87
C GLU A 130 11.01 8.77 22.18
N GLN A 131 11.30 7.98 23.21
CA GLN A 131 10.72 8.17 24.55
C GLN A 131 11.06 9.57 25.11
N GLN A 132 12.29 10.03 24.88
CA GLN A 132 12.71 11.38 25.28
C GLN A 132 11.95 12.46 24.49
N LEU A 133 11.79 12.32 23.17
CA LEU A 133 10.98 13.26 22.36
C LEU A 133 9.52 13.31 22.83
N GLN A 134 8.93 12.15 23.14
CA GLN A 134 7.55 12.06 23.63
C GLN A 134 7.32 12.74 24.99
N SER A 135 8.38 12.91 25.79
CA SER A 135 8.30 13.69 27.04
C SER A 135 8.04 15.19 26.80
N TYR A 136 8.41 15.71 25.62
CA TYR A 136 8.17 17.10 25.21
C TYR A 136 6.89 17.26 24.39
N VAL A 137 6.66 16.35 23.43
CA VAL A 137 5.47 16.36 22.57
C VAL A 137 4.85 14.96 22.57
N PRO A 138 3.76 14.74 23.36
CA PRO A 138 3.16 13.42 23.49
C PRO A 138 2.68 12.85 22.15
N GLY A 139 3.01 11.58 21.89
CA GLY A 139 2.58 10.85 20.69
C GLY A 139 3.46 11.08 19.44
N VAL A 140 4.51 11.88 19.54
CA VAL A 140 5.50 12.02 18.46
C VAL A 140 6.26 10.70 18.25
N MET A 141 6.48 10.34 16.98
CA MET A 141 7.23 9.16 16.57
C MET A 141 8.44 9.60 15.75
N VAL A 142 9.55 8.88 15.83
CA VAL A 142 10.70 9.13 14.95
C VAL A 142 10.32 8.69 13.54
N PRO A 143 10.31 9.59 12.54
CA PRO A 143 10.04 9.19 11.17
C PRO A 143 11.27 8.52 10.56
N TYR A 144 11.10 7.77 9.47
CA TYR A 144 12.22 7.27 8.66
C TYR A 144 12.22 7.96 7.29
N TRP A 145 13.34 7.98 6.58
CA TRP A 145 13.37 8.41 5.18
C TRP A 145 13.79 7.27 4.26
N ASP A 146 12.93 6.93 3.31
CA ASP A 146 13.22 5.91 2.30
C ASP A 146 14.15 6.48 1.23
N TRP A 147 15.41 6.06 1.25
CA TRP A 147 16.46 6.58 0.36
C TRP A 147 16.25 6.27 -1.12
N THR A 148 15.35 5.32 -1.44
CA THR A 148 15.02 4.98 -2.84
C THR A 148 14.23 6.10 -3.53
N ASP A 149 13.81 7.10 -2.76
CA ASP A 149 13.09 8.26 -3.22
C ASP A 149 13.94 9.54 -3.03
N PRO A 150 14.35 10.22 -4.11
CA PRO A 150 15.16 11.44 -4.04
C PRO A 150 14.40 12.67 -3.51
N SER A 151 13.10 12.54 -3.21
CA SER A 151 12.26 13.65 -2.74
C SER A 151 12.84 14.27 -1.47
N SER A 152 13.24 15.54 -1.56
CA SER A 152 13.84 16.22 -0.43
C SER A 152 12.86 16.46 0.71
N ILE A 153 13.28 16.03 1.90
CA ILE A 153 12.68 16.41 3.17
C ILE A 153 13.42 17.59 3.83
N MET A 154 14.47 18.11 3.18
CA MET A 154 15.32 19.20 3.66
C MET A 154 14.70 20.57 3.37
N THR A 155 13.67 20.92 4.14
CA THR A 155 12.97 22.20 4.05
C THR A 155 13.19 23.01 5.33
N ASP A 156 13.16 24.34 5.24
CA ASP A 156 13.33 25.25 6.37
C ASP A 156 12.49 24.87 7.61
N THR A 157 11.24 24.45 7.40
CA THR A 157 10.29 24.13 8.48
C THR A 157 10.27 22.66 8.89
N PHE A 158 11.07 21.80 8.24
CA PHE A 158 11.21 20.40 8.63
C PHE A 158 12.66 20.13 9.07
N LEU A 159 13.56 19.69 8.18
CA LEU A 159 14.94 19.33 8.56
C LEU A 159 15.99 20.41 8.31
N GLY A 160 15.61 21.58 7.81
CA GLY A 160 16.54 22.62 7.38
C GLY A 160 17.18 22.30 6.02
N PRO A 161 17.66 23.30 5.27
CA PRO A 161 18.30 23.12 3.97
C PRO A 161 19.76 22.64 4.09
N ASP A 162 20.44 22.58 2.95
CA ASP A 162 21.89 22.39 2.86
C ASP A 162 22.66 23.63 3.37
N GLY A 163 23.86 23.43 3.89
CA GLY A 163 24.76 24.50 4.37
C GLY A 163 25.53 25.21 3.25
N GLY A 164 25.58 24.63 2.05
CA GLY A 164 26.28 25.19 0.88
C GLY A 164 27.81 25.26 1.05
N THR A 165 28.48 26.03 0.18
CA THR A 165 29.94 26.23 0.21
C THR A 165 30.31 27.16 1.39
N GLY A 166 30.61 26.58 2.54
CA GLY A 166 30.74 27.29 3.83
C GLY A 166 30.25 26.47 5.03
N THR A 167 29.65 25.32 4.78
CA THR A 167 29.31 24.22 5.69
C THR A 167 28.16 24.45 6.68
N VAL A 168 27.85 25.66 7.18
CA VAL A 168 26.82 25.85 8.24
C VAL A 168 25.43 26.19 7.68
N VAL A 169 24.39 25.54 8.19
CA VAL A 169 22.97 25.81 7.88
C VAL A 169 22.54 27.18 8.42
N GLN A 170 22.09 28.06 7.52
CA GLN A 170 21.78 29.47 7.83
C GLN A 170 20.28 29.78 7.99
N THR A 171 19.38 28.97 7.42
CA THR A 171 17.93 29.15 7.50
C THR A 171 17.22 27.91 8.02
N GLY A 172 16.00 28.07 8.50
CA GLY A 172 15.17 26.99 9.04
C GLY A 172 15.27 26.84 10.56
N TYR A 173 14.52 25.87 11.09
CA TYR A 173 14.43 25.62 12.54
C TYR A 173 15.68 24.95 13.13
N PHE A 174 16.59 24.46 12.28
CA PHE A 174 17.86 23.84 12.68
C PHE A 174 19.07 24.66 12.24
N ALA A 175 18.89 25.96 11.98
CA ALA A 175 19.97 26.88 11.66
C ALA A 175 20.74 27.35 12.90
N GLU A 176 21.95 27.86 12.68
CA GLU A 176 22.81 28.41 13.73
C GLU A 176 22.14 29.53 14.55
N SER A 177 21.33 30.37 13.90
CA SER A 177 20.55 31.45 14.54
C SER A 177 19.07 31.09 14.61
N ALA A 178 18.37 31.54 15.66
CA ALA A 178 16.93 31.36 15.83
C ALA A 178 16.12 31.93 14.64
N PRO A 179 14.97 31.32 14.28
CA PRO A 179 14.15 31.79 13.18
C PRO A 179 13.69 33.23 13.41
N GLY A 180 13.77 34.04 12.36
CA GLY A 180 13.47 35.47 12.38
C GLY A 180 14.61 36.34 12.93
N THR A 181 15.80 35.79 13.15
CA THR A 181 16.96 36.51 13.70
C THR A 181 18.20 36.31 12.82
N GLY A 182 19.11 37.29 12.82
CA GLY A 182 20.37 37.19 12.06
C GLY A 182 20.15 36.94 10.57
N SER A 183 20.85 35.94 10.02
CA SER A 183 20.72 35.45 8.64
C SER A 183 19.51 34.51 8.43
N ASN A 184 18.86 34.07 9.51
CA ASN A 184 17.75 33.13 9.45
C ASN A 184 16.42 33.85 9.13
N THR A 185 16.08 33.86 7.84
CA THR A 185 14.86 34.50 7.33
C THR A 185 13.58 33.68 7.54
N THR A 186 13.68 32.45 8.04
CA THR A 186 12.51 31.61 8.31
C THR A 186 11.65 32.22 9.41
N ALA A 187 10.33 32.25 9.21
CA ALA A 187 9.40 32.83 10.18
C ALA A 187 9.44 32.07 11.52
N SER A 188 9.52 32.80 12.63
CA SER A 188 9.53 32.21 13.96
C SER A 188 8.16 31.64 14.34
N PRO A 189 8.03 30.35 14.68
CA PRO A 189 6.77 29.78 15.11
C PRO A 189 6.44 30.22 16.54
N ALA A 190 5.15 30.32 16.86
CA ALA A 190 4.70 30.77 18.18
C ALA A 190 5.17 29.87 19.35
N TRP A 191 5.55 28.62 19.08
CA TRP A 191 6.06 27.67 20.06
C TRP A 191 7.59 27.69 20.22
N TRP A 192 8.32 28.51 19.46
CA TRP A 192 9.79 28.57 19.57
C TRP A 192 10.22 28.97 21.00
N PRO A 193 11.16 28.26 21.63
CA PRO A 193 11.61 28.59 22.98
C PRO A 193 12.33 29.94 23.02
N ALA A 194 11.86 30.89 23.85
CA ALA A 194 12.41 32.24 23.92
C ALA A 194 13.91 32.29 24.33
N GLY A 195 14.39 31.27 25.05
CA GLY A 195 15.78 31.17 25.48
C GLY A 195 16.72 30.48 24.49
N LEU A 196 16.19 29.91 23.39
CA LEU A 196 17.01 29.19 22.41
C LEU A 196 17.47 30.16 21.31
N SER A 197 18.76 30.49 21.29
CA SER A 197 19.38 31.41 20.33
C SER A 197 19.61 30.81 18.94
N GLY A 198 19.49 29.49 18.80
CA GLY A 198 19.65 28.76 17.56
C GLY A 198 20.12 27.33 17.81
N TRP A 199 20.52 26.63 16.74
CA TRP A 199 20.91 25.23 16.77
C TRP A 199 22.43 25.07 16.70
N THR A 200 23.07 24.98 17.86
CA THR A 200 24.55 24.91 17.97
C THR A 200 25.02 23.74 18.82
N LEU A 201 26.11 23.06 18.42
CA LEU A 201 26.73 21.99 19.19
C LEU A 201 27.71 22.54 20.23
N HIS A 202 27.77 21.90 21.39
CA HIS A 202 28.63 22.30 22.50
C HIS A 202 30.13 22.20 22.14
N SER A 203 30.96 23.12 22.66
CA SER A 203 32.39 23.19 22.32
C SER A 203 33.22 21.97 22.78
N SER A 204 32.70 21.15 23.70
CA SER A 204 33.34 19.89 24.11
C SER A 204 33.49 18.85 22.99
N PHE A 205 32.76 19.00 21.88
CA PHE A 205 32.94 18.16 20.68
C PHE A 205 34.15 18.59 19.83
N GLY A 206 34.89 19.63 20.24
CA GLY A 206 36.07 20.14 19.56
C GLY A 206 35.74 21.21 18.53
N SER A 207 36.73 22.05 18.22
CA SER A 207 36.57 23.23 17.35
C SER A 207 36.20 22.92 15.89
N PHE A 208 36.28 21.65 15.48
CA PHE A 208 35.80 21.24 14.16
C PHE A 208 34.28 21.04 14.13
N TRP A 209 33.68 20.62 15.25
CA TRP A 209 32.26 20.27 15.36
C TRP A 209 31.42 21.27 16.15
N ASP A 210 32.05 22.17 16.91
CA ASP A 210 31.30 23.21 17.62
C ASP A 210 30.57 24.18 16.66
N GLY A 211 29.56 24.87 17.22
CA GLY A 211 28.77 25.87 16.51
C GLY A 211 27.60 25.29 15.71
N GLY A 212 27.18 26.01 14.66
CA GLY A 212 25.99 25.66 13.89
C GLY A 212 26.05 24.31 13.15
N LEU A 213 24.88 23.74 12.86
CA LEU A 213 24.76 22.49 12.09
C LEU A 213 25.44 22.61 10.72
N LYS A 214 26.36 21.68 10.46
CA LYS A 214 27.11 21.58 9.21
C LYS A 214 26.61 20.48 8.30
N ARG A 215 26.33 20.81 7.02
CA ARG A 215 25.92 19.88 5.94
C ARG A 215 26.59 20.24 4.61
N SER A 216 26.77 19.22 3.78
CA SER A 216 27.22 19.34 2.39
C SER A 216 26.55 18.22 1.59
N ILE A 217 25.27 18.42 1.28
CA ILE A 217 24.42 17.36 0.69
C ILE A 217 24.89 17.01 -0.73
N GLY A 218 25.13 15.73 -0.96
CA GLY A 218 25.59 15.15 -2.21
C GLY A 218 24.50 15.05 -3.27
N SER A 219 24.92 14.69 -4.49
CA SER A 219 24.00 14.44 -5.60
C SER A 219 23.05 13.28 -5.32
N VAL A 220 21.79 13.38 -5.75
CA VAL A 220 20.78 12.31 -5.65
C VAL A 220 21.24 11.01 -6.31
N SER A 221 22.12 11.07 -7.31
CA SER A 221 22.72 9.89 -7.94
C SER A 221 23.58 9.04 -7.00
N GLY A 222 23.95 9.56 -5.82
CA GLY A 222 24.67 8.85 -4.78
C GLY A 222 23.77 8.09 -3.81
N LEU A 223 22.45 8.25 -3.90
CA LEU A 223 21.49 7.56 -3.03
C LEU A 223 21.35 6.07 -3.43
N PRO A 224 21.08 5.17 -2.47
CA PRO A 224 20.81 3.77 -2.77
C PRO A 224 19.55 3.61 -3.63
N SER A 225 19.61 2.70 -4.61
CA SER A 225 18.49 2.37 -5.50
C SER A 225 17.55 1.33 -4.89
N ALA A 226 16.32 1.27 -5.40
CA ALA A 226 15.36 0.23 -5.04
C ALA A 226 15.89 -1.19 -5.34
N SER A 227 16.73 -1.33 -6.37
CA SER A 227 17.37 -2.61 -6.71
C SER A 227 18.38 -3.06 -5.65
N ALA A 228 19.16 -2.12 -5.08
CA ALA A 228 20.13 -2.40 -4.03
C ALA A 228 19.43 -2.80 -2.72
N VAL A 229 18.38 -2.09 -2.34
CA VAL A 229 17.54 -2.44 -1.17
C VAL A 229 16.92 -3.83 -1.34
N SER A 230 16.37 -4.13 -2.53
CA SER A 230 15.78 -5.44 -2.83
C SER A 230 16.82 -6.56 -2.76
N ALA A 231 18.03 -6.32 -3.29
CA ALA A 231 19.13 -7.28 -3.23
C ALA A 231 19.64 -7.49 -1.79
N ALA A 232 19.69 -6.44 -0.96
CA ALA A 232 20.04 -6.57 0.46
C ALA A 232 19.01 -7.40 1.21
N LEU A 233 17.72 -7.07 1.08
CA LEU A 233 16.63 -7.86 1.64
C LEU A 233 16.68 -9.31 1.14
N ALA A 234 17.21 -9.57 -0.05
CA ALA A 234 17.47 -10.91 -0.56
C ALA A 234 18.66 -11.68 0.12
N LEU A 235 19.24 -11.17 1.21
CA LEU A 235 20.28 -11.69 2.14
C LEU A 235 19.93 -12.85 3.10
N THR A 236 20.34 -14.13 2.96
CA THR A 236 19.76 -15.25 3.80
C THR A 236 20.35 -15.32 5.21
N THR A 237 21.55 -14.77 5.38
CA THR A 237 22.27 -14.82 6.64
C THR A 237 22.36 -13.41 7.21
N TYR A 238 22.30 -13.30 8.53
CA TYR A 238 22.41 -12.01 9.23
C TYR A 238 23.69 -11.26 8.83
N SER A 239 24.84 -11.94 8.80
CA SER A 239 26.12 -11.33 8.44
C SER A 239 26.15 -10.79 7.00
N ALA A 240 25.59 -11.51 6.02
CA ALA A 240 25.53 -11.01 4.65
C ALA A 240 24.58 -9.81 4.54
N PHE A 241 23.41 -9.89 5.18
CA PHE A 241 22.44 -8.79 5.23
C PHE A 241 23.03 -7.54 5.89
N GLN A 242 23.66 -7.70 7.06
CA GLN A 242 24.36 -6.65 7.78
C GLN A 242 25.43 -5.99 6.90
N ASN A 243 26.33 -6.77 6.33
CA ASN A 243 27.42 -6.24 5.50
C ASN A 243 26.89 -5.48 4.27
N ALA A 244 25.80 -5.95 3.67
CA ALA A 244 25.15 -5.28 2.56
C ALA A 244 24.54 -3.93 2.95
N VAL A 245 23.83 -3.85 4.08
CA VAL A 245 23.19 -2.61 4.51
C VAL A 245 24.18 -1.63 5.11
N GLU A 246 25.16 -2.08 5.90
CA GLU A 246 26.17 -1.18 6.48
C GLU A 246 27.12 -0.62 5.41
N SER A 247 27.60 -1.49 4.53
CA SER A 247 28.76 -1.21 3.67
C SER A 247 28.54 -1.55 2.20
N GLY A 248 27.29 -1.71 1.73
CA GLY A 248 26.98 -2.06 0.34
C GLY A 248 27.59 -3.37 -0.17
N SER A 249 28.22 -4.16 0.71
CA SER A 249 29.01 -5.33 0.34
C SER A 249 28.12 -6.44 -0.19
N GLY A 250 28.46 -6.99 -1.36
CA GLY A 250 27.65 -7.99 -2.04
C GLY A 250 26.43 -7.43 -2.79
N LEU A 251 26.26 -6.11 -2.87
CA LEU A 251 25.20 -5.48 -3.67
C LEU A 251 25.68 -5.10 -5.08
N PRO A 252 24.78 -5.07 -6.09
CA PRO A 252 25.12 -4.68 -7.45
C PRO A 252 25.65 -3.25 -7.60
N SER A 253 25.31 -2.37 -6.65
CA SER A 253 25.54 -0.94 -6.74
C SER A 253 26.84 -0.46 -6.04
N GLY A 254 27.61 -1.38 -5.47
CA GLY A 254 28.91 -1.13 -4.82
C GLY A 254 28.84 -0.79 -3.33
N HIS A 255 30.01 -0.60 -2.71
CA HIS A 255 30.20 -0.60 -1.24
C HIS A 255 29.76 0.69 -0.49
N ASN A 256 29.51 1.82 -1.16
CA ASN A 256 29.34 3.11 -0.46
C ASN A 256 27.97 3.74 -0.64
N GLN A 257 26.92 2.95 -0.87
CA GLN A 257 25.60 3.50 -1.19
C GLN A 257 24.51 3.22 -0.17
N MET A 258 24.72 2.35 0.83
CA MET A 258 23.67 2.05 1.83
C MET A 258 23.84 2.93 3.07
N HIS A 259 23.98 2.38 4.28
CA HIS A 259 24.18 3.13 5.52
C HIS A 259 25.36 4.12 5.46
N ASN A 260 26.59 3.62 5.26
CA ASN A 260 27.79 4.46 5.25
C ASN A 260 27.74 5.51 4.13
N GLY A 261 27.09 5.16 3.02
CA GLY A 261 26.86 6.07 1.90
C GLY A 261 26.06 7.30 2.29
N MET A 262 25.01 7.11 3.08
CA MET A 262 24.13 8.20 3.51
C MET A 262 24.80 9.18 4.48
N HIS A 263 25.69 8.69 5.36
CA HIS A 263 26.52 9.55 6.20
C HIS A 263 27.40 10.48 5.35
N ILE A 264 28.05 9.92 4.32
CA ILE A 264 28.87 10.68 3.37
C ILE A 264 28.00 11.61 2.52
N TRP A 265 26.80 11.16 2.14
CA TRP A 265 25.87 11.90 1.29
C TRP A 265 25.36 13.18 1.95
N ILE A 266 25.05 13.18 3.26
CA ILE A 266 24.70 14.44 3.94
C ILE A 266 25.96 15.29 4.21
N GLY A 267 27.10 14.63 4.50
CA GLY A 267 28.35 15.31 4.81
C GLY A 267 28.27 16.15 6.09
N GLY A 268 29.27 17.01 6.31
CA GLY A 268 29.35 17.82 7.53
C GLY A 268 29.33 16.95 8.79
N HIS A 269 28.46 17.26 9.76
CA HIS A 269 28.36 16.47 11.00
C HIS A 269 27.98 15.01 10.72
N MET A 270 27.08 14.76 9.75
CA MET A 270 26.68 13.40 9.40
C MET A 270 27.84 12.55 8.86
N GLY A 271 28.88 13.17 8.32
CA GLY A 271 30.04 12.46 7.76
C GLY A 271 30.98 11.86 8.81
N ASP A 272 30.83 12.21 10.09
CA ASP A 272 31.69 11.73 11.16
C ASP A 272 30.87 11.11 12.30
N PRO A 273 31.09 9.83 12.66
CA PRO A 273 30.32 9.15 13.69
C PRO A 273 30.47 9.78 15.08
N THR A 274 31.48 10.60 15.33
CA THR A 274 31.67 11.29 16.63
C THR A 274 30.69 12.44 16.85
N ALA A 275 30.07 12.96 15.79
CA ALA A 275 29.16 14.10 15.86
C ALA A 275 27.88 13.94 15.01
N SER A 276 27.74 12.86 14.24
CA SER A 276 26.61 12.64 13.33
C SER A 276 25.22 12.76 13.96
N PRO A 277 24.95 12.35 15.21
CA PRO A 277 23.62 12.52 15.81
C PRO A 277 23.25 13.98 16.10
N PHE A 278 24.19 14.94 15.97
CA PHE A 278 23.84 16.35 16.06
C PHE A 278 22.87 16.77 14.96
N ASP A 279 22.94 16.13 13.80
CA ASP A 279 21.98 16.32 12.71
C ASP A 279 20.70 15.51 12.99
N PRO A 280 19.51 16.15 13.05
CA PRO A 280 18.24 15.43 13.20
C PRO A 280 18.00 14.36 12.13
N PHE A 281 18.61 14.48 10.94
CA PHE A 281 18.54 13.49 9.87
C PHE A 281 19.13 12.12 10.28
N PHE A 282 20.10 12.10 11.20
CA PHE A 282 20.66 10.86 11.76
C PHE A 282 19.55 9.90 12.20
N TYR A 283 18.60 10.42 12.97
CA TYR A 283 17.51 9.62 13.54
C TYR A 283 16.60 9.06 12.45
N LEU A 284 16.33 9.83 11.38
CA LEU A 284 15.54 9.36 10.23
C LEU A 284 16.28 8.30 9.41
N HIS A 285 17.59 8.48 9.23
CA HIS A 285 18.44 7.54 8.52
C HIS A 285 18.49 6.19 9.24
N HIS A 286 18.83 6.19 10.53
CA HIS A 286 18.86 4.98 11.34
C HIS A 286 17.47 4.37 11.55
N CYS A 287 16.41 5.18 11.55
CA CYS A 287 15.04 4.66 11.56
C CYS A 287 14.70 3.91 10.27
N ASN A 288 15.26 4.29 9.11
CA ASN A 288 15.11 3.51 7.87
C ASN A 288 15.96 2.24 7.87
N ILE A 289 17.17 2.30 8.43
CA ILE A 289 18.00 1.10 8.68
C ILE A 289 17.23 0.09 9.52
N ASP A 290 16.66 0.55 10.63
CA ASP A 290 15.90 -0.30 11.54
C ASP A 290 14.64 -0.85 10.89
N ARG A 291 13.96 -0.05 10.05
CA ARG A 291 12.85 -0.50 9.21
C ARG A 291 13.29 -1.62 8.25
N LEU A 292 14.43 -1.51 7.58
CA LEU A 292 14.93 -2.56 6.68
C LEU A 292 15.24 -3.85 7.45
N TRP A 293 15.79 -3.75 8.66
CA TRP A 293 15.99 -4.93 9.51
C TRP A 293 14.65 -5.53 9.96
N ALA A 294 13.67 -4.72 10.36
CA ALA A 294 12.32 -5.18 10.67
C ALA A 294 11.66 -5.88 9.47
N MET A 295 11.80 -5.34 8.25
CA MET A 295 11.35 -5.97 7.00
C MET A 295 12.03 -7.32 6.75
N TRP A 296 13.31 -7.44 7.08
CA TRP A 296 14.06 -8.69 6.97
C TRP A 296 13.61 -9.73 8.01
N GLN A 297 13.34 -9.30 9.24
CA GLN A 297 12.83 -10.16 10.33
C GLN A 297 11.45 -10.73 10.00
N VAL A 298 10.51 -9.91 9.49
CA VAL A 298 9.17 -10.40 9.11
C VAL A 298 9.20 -11.39 7.93
N ASP A 299 10.30 -11.46 7.18
CA ASP A 299 10.55 -12.47 6.15
C ASP A 299 11.11 -13.80 6.71
N GLY A 300 10.77 -14.15 7.95
CA GLY A 300 11.17 -15.41 8.58
C GLY A 300 12.59 -15.42 9.13
N HIS A 301 13.12 -14.25 9.49
CA HIS A 301 14.41 -14.09 10.18
C HIS A 301 14.24 -13.50 11.59
N ASP A 302 13.04 -13.63 12.16
CA ASP A 302 12.62 -13.11 13.46
C ASP A 302 13.50 -13.57 14.62
N THR A 303 14.01 -14.80 14.54
CA THR A 303 14.90 -15.41 15.55
C THR A 303 16.37 -15.38 15.16
N VAL A 304 16.69 -14.92 13.94
CA VAL A 304 18.03 -15.02 13.37
C VAL A 304 18.91 -13.88 13.88
N TYR A 305 19.75 -14.20 14.87
CA TYR A 305 20.82 -13.34 15.34
C TYR A 305 22.04 -14.20 15.74
N PRO A 306 23.28 -13.84 15.37
CA PRO A 306 24.44 -14.66 15.66
C PRO A 306 24.69 -14.87 17.17
N SER A 307 24.77 -16.13 17.59
CA SER A 307 25.14 -16.52 18.96
C SER A 307 26.65 -16.72 19.15
N SER A 308 27.42 -16.72 18.07
CA SER A 308 28.88 -16.90 18.07
C SER A 308 29.49 -16.45 16.74
N GLY A 309 30.82 -16.31 16.69
CA GLY A 309 31.56 -15.74 15.56
C GLY A 309 31.55 -14.20 15.56
N GLY A 310 32.35 -13.54 14.73
CA GLY A 310 32.48 -12.07 14.80
C GLY A 310 33.19 -11.59 16.06
N ASP A 311 32.98 -10.33 16.42
CA ASP A 311 33.65 -9.66 17.53
C ASP A 311 33.01 -10.04 18.89
N ASN A 312 33.84 -10.07 19.94
CA ASN A 312 33.36 -10.31 21.30
C ASN A 312 32.45 -9.16 21.77
N GLN A 313 31.47 -9.45 22.62
CA GLN A 313 30.49 -8.47 23.15
C GLN A 313 29.44 -8.01 22.13
N HIS A 314 29.29 -8.74 21.02
CA HIS A 314 28.30 -8.46 19.98
C HIS A 314 27.29 -9.60 19.74
N HIS A 315 27.40 -10.71 20.47
CA HIS A 315 26.55 -11.88 20.29
C HIS A 315 25.15 -11.68 20.87
N ARG A 316 24.23 -12.56 20.48
CA ARG A 316 22.80 -12.51 20.84
C ARG A 316 22.52 -12.17 22.31
N THR A 317 23.27 -12.74 23.25
CA THR A 317 23.04 -12.57 24.70
C THR A 317 23.95 -11.54 25.35
N ASP A 318 24.86 -10.91 24.60
CA ASP A 318 25.76 -9.90 25.13
C ASP A 318 24.98 -8.61 25.44
N LEU A 319 25.39 -7.92 26.50
CA LEU A 319 24.74 -6.70 26.95
C LEU A 319 25.18 -5.50 26.11
N MET A 320 24.25 -4.56 25.89
CA MET A 320 24.49 -3.34 25.14
C MET A 320 24.80 -2.18 26.10
N TYR A 321 26.03 -1.66 26.07
CA TYR A 321 26.37 -0.45 26.83
C TYR A 321 25.81 0.81 26.13
N PRO A 322 25.17 1.76 26.85
CA PRO A 322 25.14 1.93 28.31
C PRO A 322 23.97 1.27 29.05
N TRP A 323 23.11 0.52 28.37
CA TRP A 323 21.91 -0.09 28.95
C TRP A 323 22.19 -1.42 29.65
N VAL A 324 23.14 -1.42 30.58
CA VAL A 324 23.59 -2.60 31.33
C VAL A 324 23.00 -2.68 32.74
N GLY A 325 22.08 -1.78 33.09
CA GLY A 325 21.54 -1.65 34.44
C GLY A 325 22.65 -1.35 35.45
N THR A 326 22.69 -2.11 36.55
CA THR A 326 23.73 -2.00 37.60
C THR A 326 24.91 -2.96 37.38
N THR A 327 25.03 -3.56 36.19
CA THR A 327 26.06 -4.56 35.91
C THR A 327 27.45 -3.92 35.92
N ALA A 328 28.34 -4.45 36.77
CA ALA A 328 29.70 -3.95 36.88
C ALA A 328 30.58 -4.34 35.68
N GLY A 329 31.69 -3.61 35.50
CA GLY A 329 32.68 -3.92 34.45
C GLY A 329 32.42 -3.25 33.10
N TYR A 330 31.43 -2.36 33.03
CA TYR A 330 31.12 -1.55 31.85
C TYR A 330 31.43 -0.07 32.09
N GLY A 331 31.80 0.66 31.04
CA GLY A 331 32.11 2.09 31.12
C GLY A 331 32.48 2.69 29.75
N THR A 332 33.05 3.90 29.76
CA THR A 332 33.63 4.53 28.57
C THR A 332 34.96 5.16 28.92
N SER A 333 35.89 5.14 27.96
CA SER A 333 37.17 5.86 28.04
C SER A 333 37.14 7.19 27.28
N SER A 334 36.00 7.57 26.71
CA SER A 334 35.85 8.80 25.94
C SER A 334 36.03 10.02 26.84
N SER A 335 36.91 10.94 26.42
CA SER A 335 37.22 12.16 27.16
C SER A 335 36.02 13.10 27.32
N ILE A 336 35.03 13.04 26.42
CA ILE A 336 33.82 13.87 26.49
C ILE A 336 33.02 13.60 27.77
N SER A 337 33.13 12.40 28.35
CA SER A 337 32.45 12.02 29.60
C SER A 337 32.81 12.90 30.80
N SER A 338 33.94 13.62 30.73
CA SER A 338 34.34 14.60 31.74
C SER A 338 33.55 15.91 31.67
N SER A 339 33.08 16.29 30.48
CA SER A 339 32.30 17.52 30.24
C SER A 339 30.81 17.25 30.17
N ILE A 340 30.42 16.15 29.51
CA ILE A 340 29.05 15.68 29.38
C ILE A 340 29.01 14.25 29.93
N PRO A 341 28.67 14.06 31.23
CA PRO A 341 28.65 12.75 31.85
C PRO A 341 27.67 11.79 31.18
N MET A 342 28.00 10.49 31.21
CA MET A 342 27.08 9.43 30.75
C MET A 342 25.77 9.48 31.56
N PRO A 343 24.61 9.47 30.92
CA PRO A 343 23.33 9.40 31.63
C PRO A 343 23.19 8.12 32.44
N ASP A 344 22.52 8.21 33.58
CA ASP A 344 22.27 7.05 34.44
C ASP A 344 21.09 6.23 33.92
N TYR A 345 21.40 5.06 33.34
CA TYR A 345 20.42 4.08 32.86
C TYR A 345 20.21 2.91 33.83
N SER A 346 20.73 2.98 35.06
CA SER A 346 20.68 1.88 36.03
C SER A 346 19.25 1.40 36.34
N ALA A 347 18.27 2.30 36.28
CA ALA A 347 16.86 2.01 36.52
C ALA A 347 16.18 1.18 35.42
N LEU A 348 16.75 1.10 34.21
CA LEU A 348 16.16 0.37 33.08
C LEU A 348 16.47 -1.14 33.11
N GLY A 349 17.39 -1.58 33.97
CA GLY A 349 17.90 -2.93 33.97
C GLY A 349 18.83 -3.22 32.76
N PRO A 350 19.48 -4.40 32.76
CA PRO A 350 20.34 -4.81 31.65
C PRO A 350 19.52 -5.15 30.40
N GLN A 351 20.01 -4.71 29.24
CA GLN A 351 19.46 -4.97 27.92
C GLN A 351 20.52 -5.66 27.07
N SER A 352 20.12 -6.75 26.41
CA SER A 352 20.93 -7.53 25.49
C SER A 352 20.49 -7.32 24.04
N ASN A 353 21.29 -7.81 23.09
CA ASN A 353 20.91 -7.77 21.68
C ASN A 353 19.59 -8.53 21.40
N GLU A 354 19.36 -9.65 22.11
CA GLU A 354 18.15 -10.47 22.02
C GLU A 354 16.87 -9.70 22.38
N ASP A 355 16.93 -8.82 23.37
CA ASP A 355 15.77 -8.04 23.84
C ASP A 355 15.22 -7.08 22.77
N THR A 356 15.99 -6.83 21.71
CA THR A 356 15.61 -5.93 20.61
C THR A 356 14.94 -6.63 19.43
N LEU A 357 14.90 -7.97 19.42
CA LEU A 357 14.40 -8.75 18.28
C LEU A 357 12.89 -8.56 18.11
N ASP A 358 12.11 -8.73 19.18
CA ASP A 358 10.66 -8.53 19.21
C ASP A 358 10.31 -7.09 19.65
N TYR A 359 10.71 -6.14 18.81
CA TYR A 359 10.53 -4.71 19.07
C TYR A 359 9.06 -4.29 19.23
N ARG A 360 8.11 -5.03 18.63
CA ARG A 360 6.68 -4.70 18.71
C ARG A 360 6.15 -4.93 20.12
N ASN A 361 6.45 -6.08 20.72
CA ASN A 361 6.02 -6.38 22.07
C ASN A 361 6.91 -5.69 23.12
N ALA A 362 8.21 -5.60 22.88
CA ALA A 362 9.16 -5.00 23.83
C ALA A 362 9.03 -3.47 23.90
N PHE A 363 8.84 -2.80 22.76
CA PHE A 363 8.93 -1.33 22.66
C PHE A 363 7.64 -0.66 22.18
N GLY A 364 6.64 -1.43 21.71
CA GLY A 364 5.31 -0.90 21.41
C GLY A 364 5.24 0.00 20.17
N TYR A 365 6.09 -0.22 19.15
CA TYR A 365 6.02 0.50 17.88
C TYR A 365 6.06 -0.40 16.64
N THR A 366 5.73 0.16 15.49
CA THR A 366 5.77 -0.45 14.15
C THR A 366 6.27 0.54 13.07
N TYR A 367 6.22 0.13 11.80
CA TYR A 367 6.34 1.01 10.64
C TYR A 367 5.07 1.00 9.77
N ASP A 368 4.77 2.12 9.12
CA ASP A 368 3.64 2.28 8.18
C ASP A 368 3.72 1.35 6.95
N CYS A 369 4.93 0.96 6.55
CA CYS A 369 5.16 -0.04 5.53
C CYS A 369 6.29 -1.00 5.91
N ILE A 370 5.95 -1.95 6.77
CA ILE A 370 6.71 -3.20 6.96
C ILE A 370 6.35 -4.22 5.89
N SER A 371 5.17 -4.05 5.26
CA SER A 371 4.65 -4.95 4.25
C SER A 371 5.57 -5.00 3.04
N VAL A 372 6.51 -5.95 3.02
CA VAL A 372 7.08 -6.44 1.78
C VAL A 372 6.13 -7.48 1.25
N ILE A 373 5.10 -6.98 0.60
CA ILE A 373 4.25 -7.81 -0.23
C ILE A 373 5.05 -8.07 -1.50
N GLY A 374 5.90 -9.11 -1.46
CA GLY A 374 6.52 -9.68 -2.64
C GLY A 374 5.49 -10.54 -3.35
N ILE A 375 4.46 -9.97 -3.99
CA ILE A 375 3.50 -10.81 -4.73
C ILE A 375 4.22 -11.47 -5.91
N GLY A 376 4.81 -12.62 -5.65
CA GLY A 376 4.81 -13.69 -6.62
C GLY A 376 3.39 -14.19 -6.70
N LEU A 377 2.60 -13.56 -7.57
CA LEU A 377 1.63 -14.32 -8.37
C LEU A 377 2.42 -15.54 -8.84
N ASP A 378 1.84 -16.74 -8.81
CA ASP A 378 2.54 -17.99 -9.12
C ASP A 378 3.51 -17.86 -10.31
N ARG A 379 4.46 -18.79 -10.52
CA ARG A 379 5.38 -18.74 -11.68
C ARG A 379 4.70 -18.70 -13.07
N THR A 380 3.37 -18.66 -13.13
CA THR A 380 2.61 -18.35 -14.32
C THR A 380 1.97 -16.96 -14.33
N GLY A 381 1.89 -16.17 -13.24
CA GLY A 381 1.28 -14.83 -13.25
C GLY A 381 -0.12 -14.84 -13.91
N SER A 382 -0.77 -16.00 -13.84
CA SER A 382 -1.70 -16.43 -14.87
C SER A 382 -2.90 -17.07 -14.29
N MET A 383 -3.98 -16.36 -14.53
CA MET A 383 -5.29 -16.95 -14.50
C MET A 383 -5.49 -17.79 -15.78
N ASN A 384 -4.77 -18.91 -15.94
CA ASN A 384 -4.68 -19.66 -17.20
C ASN A 384 -6.01 -20.31 -17.62
N GLY A 385 -6.94 -19.50 -18.11
CA GLY A 385 -8.27 -19.89 -18.56
C GLY A 385 -9.37 -19.64 -17.52
N LEU A 386 -9.47 -18.43 -16.98
CA LEU A 386 -10.78 -17.95 -16.48
C LEU A 386 -11.63 -17.68 -17.73
N THR A 387 -12.39 -18.69 -18.15
CA THR A 387 -13.42 -18.69 -19.21
C THR A 387 -13.08 -17.96 -20.52
N PRO A 388 -13.14 -18.62 -21.70
CA PRO A 388 -13.48 -17.86 -22.89
C PRO A 388 -14.83 -17.20 -22.60
N ASP A 389 -14.89 -15.90 -22.88
CA ASP A 389 -16.03 -15.03 -22.69
C ASP A 389 -17.37 -15.78 -22.85
N PRO A 390 -18.18 -15.91 -21.78
CA PRO A 390 -19.47 -16.62 -21.86
C PRO A 390 -20.44 -15.93 -22.82
N MET A 391 -20.06 -14.82 -23.46
CA MET A 391 -20.84 -14.16 -24.49
C MET A 391 -20.34 -14.38 -25.92
N VAL A 392 -19.22 -15.09 -26.14
CA VAL A 392 -18.60 -15.23 -27.47
C VAL A 392 -18.54 -16.68 -27.95
N VAL A 393 -18.45 -17.69 -27.08
CA VAL A 393 -18.39 -19.11 -27.52
C VAL A 393 -19.51 -19.97 -26.92
N THR A 394 -20.07 -20.88 -27.73
CA THR A 394 -21.21 -21.76 -27.39
C THR A 394 -20.80 -23.08 -26.71
N ASN A 395 -19.63 -23.12 -26.06
CA ASN A 395 -19.14 -24.28 -25.30
C ASN A 395 -19.10 -23.92 -23.81
N PRO A 396 -19.34 -24.87 -22.89
CA PRO A 396 -19.27 -24.59 -21.46
C PRO A 396 -17.86 -24.16 -21.11
N ASP A 397 -17.72 -22.90 -20.77
CA ASP A 397 -17.59 -22.51 -19.36
C ASP A 397 -16.76 -23.47 -18.52
N VAL A 398 -15.51 -23.05 -18.37
CA VAL A 398 -14.72 -23.22 -17.16
C VAL A 398 -15.65 -23.14 -15.93
N THR A 399 -15.83 -24.27 -15.25
CA THR A 399 -16.71 -24.44 -14.09
C THR A 399 -16.30 -23.49 -12.94
N LYS A 400 -17.20 -23.19 -11.97
CA LYS A 400 -16.86 -22.47 -10.71
C LYS A 400 -15.55 -22.99 -10.05
N TRP A 401 -15.31 -24.28 -10.26
CA TRP A 401 -14.15 -25.08 -9.93
C TRP A 401 -12.82 -24.63 -10.56
N GLU A 402 -12.78 -24.17 -11.82
CA GLU A 402 -11.54 -23.67 -12.44
C GLU A 402 -11.28 -22.18 -12.16
N ALA A 403 -12.30 -21.42 -11.75
CA ALA A 403 -12.15 -20.03 -11.32
C ALA A 403 -11.46 -19.90 -9.95
N ALA A 404 -11.62 -20.90 -9.09
CA ALA A 404 -11.07 -20.97 -7.75
C ALA A 404 -9.55 -21.25 -7.69
N LYS A 405 -8.92 -21.65 -8.80
CA LYS A 405 -7.48 -22.02 -8.81
C LYS A 405 -6.52 -20.82 -8.82
N ARG A 406 -7.00 -19.57 -8.93
CA ARG A 406 -6.19 -18.50 -9.55
C ARG A 406 -6.30 -17.13 -8.88
N GLY A 407 -5.46 -16.95 -7.87
CA GLY A 407 -4.86 -15.66 -7.51
C GLY A 407 -5.61 -14.77 -6.51
N VAL A 408 -5.49 -15.08 -5.21
CA VAL A 408 -5.72 -14.15 -4.07
C VAL A 408 -4.79 -14.52 -2.91
N SER A 409 -4.47 -13.55 -2.06
CA SER A 409 -3.73 -13.71 -0.79
C SER A 409 -4.41 -14.61 0.25
N ALA A 410 -5.73 -14.83 0.15
CA ALA A 410 -6.54 -15.87 0.80
C ALA A 410 -7.86 -16.01 0.01
N PHE A 411 -8.23 -17.21 -0.45
CA PHE A 411 -9.50 -17.50 -1.13
C PHE A 411 -10.40 -18.33 -0.22
N LEU A 412 -11.63 -17.83 0.01
CA LEU A 412 -12.66 -18.50 0.80
C LEU A 412 -13.83 -18.86 -0.12
N GLN A 413 -14.07 -20.16 -0.32
CA GLN A 413 -15.16 -20.67 -1.16
C GLN A 413 -16.34 -21.17 -0.32
N ASP A 414 -17.55 -21.04 -0.86
CA ASP A 414 -18.75 -21.63 -0.29
C ASP A 414 -18.73 -23.17 -0.35
N CYS A 415 -19.33 -23.79 0.66
CA CYS A 415 -19.08 -25.14 1.12
C CYS A 415 -19.79 -26.20 0.26
N GLU A 416 -20.92 -25.84 -0.38
CA GLU A 416 -21.55 -26.73 -1.35
C GLU A 416 -20.72 -26.89 -2.62
N THR A 417 -19.90 -25.89 -2.99
CA THR A 417 -19.00 -26.06 -4.15
C THR A 417 -17.89 -27.06 -3.83
N VAL A 418 -17.44 -27.12 -2.58
CA VAL A 418 -16.48 -28.12 -2.09
C VAL A 418 -17.13 -29.51 -2.01
N GLN A 419 -18.39 -29.57 -1.57
CA GLN A 419 -19.16 -30.81 -1.44
C GLN A 419 -19.55 -31.41 -2.81
N ASP A 420 -19.93 -30.59 -3.80
CA ASP A 420 -20.31 -31.03 -5.15
C ASP A 420 -19.09 -31.31 -6.06
N SER A 421 -17.96 -30.60 -5.87
CA SER A 421 -16.75 -30.81 -6.66
C SER A 421 -15.78 -31.84 -6.07
N GLY A 422 -15.99 -32.27 -4.82
CA GLY A 422 -15.13 -33.24 -4.13
C GLY A 422 -13.71 -32.73 -3.86
N THR A 423 -13.49 -31.43 -3.94
CA THR A 423 -12.17 -30.85 -3.78
C THR A 423 -12.24 -29.41 -3.24
N ILE A 424 -11.14 -28.97 -2.64
CA ILE A 424 -11.10 -27.82 -1.73
C ILE A 424 -10.12 -26.77 -2.26
N TYR A 425 -10.45 -25.50 -2.10
CA TYR A 425 -9.53 -24.40 -2.37
C TYR A 425 -9.43 -23.44 -1.18
N VAL A 426 -8.24 -23.42 -0.57
CA VAL A 426 -7.74 -22.28 0.20
C VAL A 426 -6.42 -21.89 -0.46
N THR A 427 -6.43 -20.80 -1.23
CA THR A 427 -5.20 -20.23 -1.79
C THR A 427 -4.85 -19.03 -0.93
N GLY A 428 -3.85 -19.16 -0.07
CA GLY A 428 -3.22 -18.03 0.59
C GLY A 428 -1.71 -18.11 0.45
N GLY A 429 -1.09 -16.98 0.14
CA GLY A 429 0.35 -16.92 -0.05
C GLY A 429 0.82 -15.49 -0.11
N VAL A 430 1.34 -14.99 1.00
CA VAL A 430 2.31 -13.89 0.96
C VAL A 430 3.59 -14.51 0.45
N LYS A 431 3.92 -14.31 -0.82
CA LYS A 431 5.33 -14.39 -1.20
C LYS A 431 6.00 -13.12 -0.67
N THR A 432 7.16 -13.31 -0.10
CA THR A 432 8.06 -12.24 0.29
C THR A 432 9.12 -12.12 -0.82
N PHE A 433 10.13 -11.27 -0.62
CA PHE A 433 11.22 -11.06 -1.57
C PHE A 433 12.09 -12.33 -1.79
N ARG A 434 11.89 -13.42 -1.02
CA ARG A 434 12.55 -14.72 -1.23
C ARG A 434 11.72 -15.95 -0.90
N SER A 435 12.26 -17.08 -1.36
CA SER A 435 11.84 -18.45 -1.08
C SER A 435 12.69 -19.04 0.06
N SER A 436 12.49 -18.61 1.31
CA SER A 436 13.08 -19.25 2.51
C SER A 436 12.24 -20.47 2.92
N GLY A 437 12.85 -21.51 3.51
CA GLY A 437 12.14 -22.74 3.94
C GLY A 437 10.86 -22.49 4.75
N GLY A 438 10.87 -21.50 5.65
CA GLY A 438 9.70 -21.13 6.46
C GLY A 438 8.57 -20.40 5.72
N ASN A 439 8.85 -19.83 4.56
CA ASN A 439 7.87 -19.23 3.64
C ASN A 439 7.68 -20.07 2.37
N GLN A 440 8.19 -21.31 2.38
CA GLN A 440 7.82 -22.30 1.38
C GLN A 440 6.46 -22.85 1.75
N PHE A 441 5.62 -23.00 0.74
CA PHE A 441 4.33 -23.64 0.90
C PHE A 441 4.39 -24.97 0.18
N ASP A 442 4.04 -26.05 0.88
CA ASP A 442 3.88 -27.36 0.27
C ASP A 442 2.48 -27.44 -0.33
N ASN A 443 2.39 -28.04 -1.52
CA ASN A 443 1.10 -28.35 -2.11
C ASN A 443 0.46 -29.48 -1.30
N VAL A 444 -0.69 -29.20 -0.70
CA VAL A 444 -1.50 -30.18 0.05
C VAL A 444 -2.03 -31.29 -0.86
N PHE A 445 -2.19 -30.98 -2.14
CA PHE A 445 -2.74 -31.90 -3.13
C PHE A 445 -1.70 -32.25 -4.19
N THR A 446 -1.63 -33.53 -4.55
CA THR A 446 -0.90 -33.95 -5.74
C THR A 446 -1.60 -33.42 -7.00
N SER A 447 -0.81 -33.14 -8.04
CA SER A 447 -1.29 -32.57 -9.30
C SER A 447 -2.58 -33.28 -9.79
N PRO A 448 -3.66 -32.54 -10.13
CA PRO A 448 -3.69 -31.11 -10.47
C PRO A 448 -4.32 -30.20 -9.38
N GLY A 449 -4.32 -30.61 -8.10
CA GLY A 449 -4.96 -29.84 -7.01
C GLY A 449 -4.09 -28.74 -6.40
N TYR A 450 -4.68 -27.61 -6.02
CA TYR A 450 -4.00 -26.46 -5.41
C TYR A 450 -4.59 -26.15 -4.03
N GLY A 451 -3.77 -26.34 -3.01
CA GLY A 451 -3.98 -25.93 -1.63
C GLY A 451 -2.58 -25.78 -1.03
N LEU A 452 -2.33 -24.68 -0.31
CA LEU A 452 -1.01 -24.34 0.21
C LEU A 452 -1.01 -24.48 1.73
N ILE A 453 -0.04 -25.21 2.28
CA ILE A 453 0.27 -25.22 3.72
C ILE A 453 1.68 -24.73 3.93
N LYS A 454 1.94 -24.05 5.04
CA LYS A 454 3.28 -23.62 5.41
C LYS A 454 4.17 -24.86 5.59
N GLN A 455 5.30 -24.92 4.89
CA GLN A 455 6.25 -26.02 4.95
C GLN A 455 6.63 -26.30 6.40
N GLY A 456 6.46 -27.55 6.84
CA GLY A 456 6.71 -27.99 8.22
C GLY A 456 5.48 -28.01 9.14
N THR A 457 4.30 -27.56 8.70
CA THR A 457 3.03 -27.82 9.41
C THR A 457 2.43 -29.14 8.92
N SER A 458 2.16 -30.07 9.82
CA SER A 458 1.62 -31.40 9.51
C SER A 458 0.12 -31.35 9.22
N PHE A 459 -0.28 -30.69 8.13
CA PHE A 459 -1.67 -30.60 7.68
C PHE A 459 -1.85 -31.38 6.37
N SER A 460 -2.28 -32.63 6.45
CA SER A 460 -2.50 -33.47 5.26
C SER A 460 -3.89 -33.24 4.64
N LYS A 461 -4.07 -33.57 3.36
CA LYS A 461 -5.41 -33.66 2.72
C LYS A 461 -6.41 -34.42 3.61
N ALA A 462 -5.99 -35.53 4.21
CA ALA A 462 -6.85 -36.34 5.07
C ALA A 462 -7.23 -35.65 6.38
N SER A 463 -6.34 -34.82 6.95
CA SER A 463 -6.60 -34.01 8.14
C SER A 463 -7.61 -32.89 7.85
N PHE A 464 -7.48 -32.25 6.69
CA PHE A 464 -8.41 -31.23 6.23
C PHE A 464 -9.79 -31.83 5.89
N ASP A 465 -9.82 -32.91 5.11
CA ASP A 465 -11.05 -33.63 4.75
C ASP A 465 -11.80 -34.12 6.00
N SER A 466 -11.07 -34.58 7.02
CA SER A 466 -11.67 -34.96 8.31
C SER A 466 -12.23 -33.77 9.08
N SER A 467 -11.60 -32.59 8.96
CA SER A 467 -12.07 -31.37 9.62
C SER A 467 -13.34 -30.83 8.97
N ILE A 468 -13.42 -30.82 7.64
CA ILE A 468 -14.66 -30.49 6.91
C ILE A 468 -15.75 -31.53 7.17
N ALA A 469 -15.43 -32.82 7.17
CA ALA A 469 -16.40 -33.87 7.45
C ALA A 469 -16.92 -33.83 8.91
N ALA A 470 -16.13 -33.26 9.84
CA ALA A 470 -16.53 -33.05 11.23
C ALA A 470 -17.34 -31.76 11.45
N MET A 471 -17.35 -30.83 10.48
CA MET A 471 -18.23 -29.66 10.49
C MET A 471 -19.68 -30.12 10.20
N SER A 472 -20.39 -30.49 11.26
CA SER A 472 -21.82 -30.81 11.21
C SER A 472 -22.64 -29.54 10.93
N PRO A 473 -23.78 -29.60 10.22
CA PRO A 473 -24.72 -28.48 9.99
C PRO A 473 -25.39 -27.90 11.25
N GLY A 474 -24.81 -28.08 12.44
CA GLY A 474 -25.34 -27.74 13.74
C GLY A 474 -24.77 -26.46 14.35
N GLY A 475 -24.55 -25.39 13.58
CA GLY A 475 -24.39 -24.05 14.17
C GLY A 475 -23.58 -23.00 13.41
N GLY A 476 -22.79 -23.38 12.41
CA GLY A 476 -21.99 -22.47 11.59
C GLY A 476 -21.93 -22.93 10.14
N THR A 477 -21.92 -22.02 9.15
CA THR A 477 -21.53 -22.36 7.78
C THR A 477 -20.01 -22.47 7.75
N PRO A 478 -19.41 -23.44 7.04
CA PRO A 478 -17.96 -23.56 6.95
C PRO A 478 -17.25 -22.30 6.42
N LEU A 479 -17.95 -21.38 5.75
CA LEU A 479 -17.42 -20.06 5.36
C LEU A 479 -17.18 -19.11 6.54
N ALA A 480 -17.99 -19.20 7.60
CA ALA A 480 -17.80 -18.40 8.83
C ALA A 480 -16.64 -18.95 9.66
N ASP A 481 -16.54 -20.28 9.78
CA ASP A 481 -15.42 -20.94 10.44
C ASP A 481 -14.11 -20.74 9.67
N ALA A 482 -14.15 -20.79 8.33
CA ALA A 482 -12.99 -20.51 7.50
C ALA A 482 -12.58 -19.02 7.52
N LEU A 483 -13.53 -18.10 7.65
CA LEU A 483 -13.23 -16.67 7.85
C LEU A 483 -12.50 -16.46 9.19
N LEU A 484 -12.92 -17.13 10.26
CA LEU A 484 -12.24 -17.11 11.56
C LEU A 484 -10.88 -17.83 11.54
N ASP A 485 -10.76 -18.95 10.83
CA ASP A 485 -9.50 -19.70 10.68
C ASP A 485 -8.45 -18.90 9.89
N VAL A 486 -8.84 -18.26 8.78
CA VAL A 486 -7.96 -17.38 8.01
C VAL A 486 -7.46 -16.22 8.85
N GLU A 487 -8.34 -15.60 9.65
CA GLU A 487 -7.96 -14.55 10.60
C GLU A 487 -6.89 -15.05 11.60
N ASN A 488 -7.07 -16.24 12.18
CA ASN A 488 -6.15 -16.77 13.20
C ASN A 488 -4.83 -17.32 12.63
N THR A 489 -4.81 -17.82 11.38
CA THR A 489 -3.67 -18.63 10.87
C THR A 489 -2.82 -17.93 9.80
N LEU A 490 -3.41 -17.01 9.03
CA LEU A 490 -2.74 -16.34 7.91
C LEU A 490 -2.56 -14.83 8.15
N VAL A 491 -3.37 -14.26 9.03
CA VAL A 491 -3.49 -12.80 9.21
C VAL A 491 -2.75 -12.32 10.46
N ASP A 492 -2.65 -13.16 11.49
CA ASP A 492 -1.86 -12.88 12.70
C ASP A 492 -0.34 -12.92 12.42
N PRO A 493 0.41 -11.85 12.74
CA PRO A 493 1.85 -11.76 12.51
C PRO A 493 2.64 -12.72 13.42
N VAL A 494 3.87 -13.01 13.00
CA VAL A 494 4.84 -13.81 13.80
C VAL A 494 5.15 -13.13 15.15
N PHE A 495 5.13 -11.80 15.18
CA PHE A 495 5.24 -11.00 16.39
C PHE A 495 3.87 -10.42 16.74
N GLY A 496 3.34 -10.77 17.91
CA GLY A 496 2.11 -10.16 18.45
C GLY A 496 2.16 -8.62 18.50
N GLY A 497 1.01 -8.00 18.80
CA GLY A 497 0.91 -6.55 18.84
C GLY A 497 0.86 -5.93 17.43
N ILE A 498 -0.26 -6.12 16.73
CA ILE A 498 -0.51 -5.39 15.47
C ILE A 498 -0.99 -3.96 15.81
N PRO A 499 -0.45 -2.91 15.17
CA PRO A 499 -0.98 -1.56 15.24
C PRO A 499 -2.46 -1.47 14.88
N ALA A 500 -3.14 -0.41 15.31
CA ALA A 500 -4.54 -0.18 14.93
C ALA A 500 -4.71 0.27 13.46
N ASP A 501 -3.65 0.80 12.85
CA ASP A 501 -3.63 1.30 11.48
C ASP A 501 -3.00 0.33 10.47
N GLU A 502 -2.33 -0.73 10.94
CA GLU A 502 -1.90 -1.83 10.10
C GLU A 502 -3.14 -2.66 9.70
N ARG A 503 -3.53 -2.54 8.43
CA ARG A 503 -4.72 -3.17 7.88
C ARG A 503 -4.39 -4.43 7.12
N ARG A 504 -5.28 -5.41 7.22
CA ARG A 504 -5.22 -6.68 6.49
C ARG A 504 -6.26 -6.65 5.39
N TYR A 505 -6.01 -7.34 4.28
CA TYR A 505 -6.86 -7.28 3.10
C TYR A 505 -7.26 -8.70 2.71
N LEU A 506 -8.56 -8.98 2.74
CA LEU A 506 -9.15 -10.26 2.38
C LEU A 506 -10.09 -10.05 1.20
N ALA A 507 -9.90 -10.78 0.10
CA ALA A 507 -10.81 -10.75 -1.03
C ALA A 507 -11.53 -12.10 -1.17
N MET A 508 -12.85 -12.06 -1.29
CA MET A 508 -13.74 -13.21 -1.30
C MET A 508 -14.51 -13.25 -2.61
N LEU A 509 -14.69 -14.45 -3.16
CA LEU A 509 -15.46 -14.69 -4.37
C LEU A 509 -16.57 -15.69 -4.05
N THR A 510 -17.82 -15.25 -4.09
CA THR A 510 -18.98 -16.08 -3.76
C THR A 510 -20.20 -15.64 -4.56
N ASP A 511 -21.20 -16.48 -4.71
CA ASP A 511 -22.50 -16.07 -5.23
C ASP A 511 -23.49 -15.70 -4.12
N GLY A 512 -23.16 -16.00 -2.85
CA GLY A 512 -23.96 -15.65 -1.67
C GLY A 512 -25.29 -16.39 -1.54
N ILE A 513 -25.67 -17.27 -2.47
CA ILE A 513 -27.03 -17.84 -2.53
C ILE A 513 -27.28 -18.90 -1.44
N LEU A 514 -26.28 -19.73 -1.14
CA LEU A 514 -26.41 -20.85 -0.20
C LEU A 514 -25.68 -20.62 1.13
N THR A 515 -24.99 -19.47 1.23
CA THR A 515 -24.42 -18.98 2.48
C THR A 515 -25.54 -18.60 3.45
N SER A 516 -25.91 -19.52 4.36
CA SER A 516 -27.07 -19.31 5.23
C SER A 516 -26.89 -18.13 6.20
N GLY A 517 -27.86 -17.21 6.23
CA GLY A 517 -27.83 -16.02 7.10
C GLY A 517 -27.86 -16.28 8.61
N ALA A 518 -28.14 -17.51 9.07
CA ALA A 518 -28.21 -17.85 10.50
C ALA A 518 -26.83 -18.12 11.13
N ALA A 519 -25.83 -18.48 10.33
CA ALA A 519 -24.46 -18.71 10.82
C ALA A 519 -23.60 -17.45 10.74
N MET A 520 -23.73 -16.65 9.69
CA MET A 520 -23.02 -15.36 9.58
C MET A 520 -23.42 -14.37 10.69
N SER A 521 -24.56 -14.57 11.35
CA SER A 521 -24.95 -13.79 12.53
C SER A 521 -24.14 -14.09 13.80
N THR A 522 -23.34 -15.17 13.84
CA THR A 522 -22.43 -15.43 14.96
C THR A 522 -21.20 -14.52 14.93
N ILE A 523 -20.85 -14.00 13.76
CA ILE A 523 -19.81 -12.99 13.55
C ILE A 523 -20.50 -11.62 13.51
N SER A 524 -20.22 -10.77 14.50
CA SER A 524 -20.81 -9.43 14.57
C SER A 524 -20.21 -8.52 13.49
N ALA A 525 -21.00 -7.58 12.97
CA ALA A 525 -20.46 -6.54 12.08
C ALA A 525 -19.35 -5.77 12.79
N GLY A 526 -18.22 -5.55 12.09
CA GLY A 526 -17.02 -4.93 12.64
C GLY A 526 -16.25 -5.77 13.66
N SER A 527 -16.54 -7.07 13.83
CA SER A 527 -15.74 -7.93 14.73
C SER A 527 -14.35 -8.26 14.19
N LEU A 528 -14.11 -8.05 12.89
CA LEU A 528 -12.81 -8.16 12.23
C LEU A 528 -12.28 -6.74 11.94
N ASP A 529 -12.12 -5.94 13.00
CA ASP A 529 -11.87 -4.49 12.94
C ASP A 529 -10.54 -4.09 12.26
N ARG A 530 -9.60 -5.04 12.13
CA ARG A 530 -8.31 -4.88 11.45
C ARG A 530 -8.25 -5.46 10.04
N THR A 531 -9.31 -6.10 9.57
CA THR A 531 -9.37 -6.76 8.26
C THR A 531 -10.35 -6.05 7.34
N VAL A 532 -9.85 -5.50 6.24
CA VAL A 532 -10.64 -4.98 5.14
C VAL A 532 -11.08 -6.15 4.26
N ILE A 533 -12.38 -6.39 4.20
CA ILE A 533 -12.95 -7.47 3.38
C ILE A 533 -13.49 -6.87 2.07
N PHE A 534 -13.15 -7.52 0.97
CA PHE A 534 -13.70 -7.27 -0.36
C PHE A 534 -14.48 -8.52 -0.77
N GLY A 535 -15.71 -8.38 -1.23
CA GLY A 535 -16.54 -9.47 -1.71
C GLY A 535 -16.93 -9.25 -3.17
N MET A 536 -16.76 -10.27 -4.00
CA MET A 536 -17.25 -10.26 -5.38
C MET A 536 -18.32 -11.33 -5.57
N GLY A 537 -19.48 -10.87 -6.04
CA GLY A 537 -20.57 -11.69 -6.53
C GLY A 537 -20.31 -12.19 -7.94
N PHE A 538 -20.21 -13.50 -8.17
CA PHE A 538 -19.95 -14.05 -9.51
C PHE A 538 -21.18 -14.71 -10.14
N GLY A 539 -21.55 -14.26 -11.34
CA GLY A 539 -22.62 -14.88 -12.13
C GLY A 539 -23.43 -13.87 -12.94
N ASN A 540 -24.54 -14.33 -13.53
CA ASN A 540 -25.43 -13.54 -14.41
C ASN A 540 -26.34 -12.53 -13.67
N GLY A 541 -25.93 -12.02 -12.52
CA GLY A 541 -26.69 -11.09 -11.66
C GLY A 541 -27.89 -11.71 -10.94
N ALA A 542 -28.73 -12.46 -11.67
CA ALA A 542 -29.84 -13.22 -11.10
C ALA A 542 -29.35 -14.32 -10.15
N ALA A 543 -28.17 -14.88 -10.41
CA ALA A 543 -27.56 -15.92 -9.59
C ALA A 543 -26.65 -15.39 -8.46
N VAL A 544 -26.81 -14.14 -8.00
CA VAL A 544 -25.98 -13.54 -6.94
C VAL A 544 -26.86 -12.93 -5.84
N ASP A 545 -26.56 -13.22 -4.58
CA ASP A 545 -27.13 -12.56 -3.40
C ASP A 545 -26.15 -11.50 -2.84
N TYR A 546 -26.30 -10.26 -3.33
CA TYR A 546 -25.49 -9.14 -2.86
C TYR A 546 -25.74 -8.78 -1.39
N ALA A 547 -26.91 -9.09 -0.82
CA ALA A 547 -27.19 -8.75 0.56
C ALA A 547 -26.32 -9.58 1.51
N THR A 548 -26.16 -10.87 1.20
CA THR A 548 -25.30 -11.77 1.96
C THR A 548 -23.82 -11.38 1.83
N ILE A 549 -23.37 -11.04 0.61
CA ILE A 549 -22.00 -10.55 0.39
C ILE A 549 -21.72 -9.25 1.17
N ALA A 550 -22.71 -8.36 1.25
CA ALA A 550 -22.60 -7.13 2.03
C ALA A 550 -22.46 -7.40 3.53
N ASP A 551 -23.25 -8.35 4.06
CA ASP A 551 -23.16 -8.74 5.46
C ASP A 551 -21.76 -9.30 5.78
N MET A 552 -21.19 -10.10 4.87
CA MET A 552 -19.82 -10.60 4.98
C MET A 552 -18.78 -9.47 4.97
N VAL A 553 -18.87 -8.55 4.01
CA VAL A 553 -17.99 -7.37 3.95
C VAL A 553 -18.10 -6.52 5.22
N SER A 554 -19.30 -6.42 5.80
CA SER A 554 -19.55 -5.64 7.03
C SER A 554 -18.91 -6.23 8.28
N LYS A 555 -18.44 -7.48 8.25
CA LYS A 555 -17.67 -8.07 9.37
C LYS A 555 -16.30 -7.42 9.51
N GLY A 556 -15.74 -6.96 8.39
CA GLY A 556 -14.47 -6.26 8.32
C GLY A 556 -14.58 -4.75 8.48
N GLN A 557 -13.44 -4.08 8.33
CA GLN A 557 -13.34 -2.62 8.29
C GLN A 557 -13.84 -2.08 6.95
N SER A 558 -14.64 -1.00 7.01
CA SER A 558 -15.04 -0.26 5.81
C SER A 558 -13.98 0.75 5.39
N ILE A 559 -13.68 0.83 4.08
CA ILE A 559 -12.73 1.79 3.50
C ILE A 559 -13.37 2.60 2.35
N PRO A 560 -12.80 3.75 1.96
CA PRO A 560 -13.28 4.60 0.85
C PRO A 560 -13.07 4.01 -0.56
N THR A 561 -13.23 2.70 -0.73
CA THR A 561 -13.11 1.96 -1.99
C THR A 561 -14.33 1.06 -2.14
N THR A 562 -14.73 0.72 -3.37
CA THR A 562 -15.71 -0.35 -3.58
C THR A 562 -15.23 -1.62 -2.89
N GLN A 563 -16.06 -2.19 -2.01
CA GLN A 563 -15.77 -3.45 -1.31
C GLN A 563 -16.73 -4.57 -1.73
N VAL A 564 -17.89 -4.24 -2.32
CA VAL A 564 -18.81 -5.24 -2.89
C VAL A 564 -18.83 -5.06 -4.40
N PHE A 565 -18.41 -6.09 -5.11
CA PHE A 565 -18.27 -6.11 -6.56
C PHE A 565 -19.23 -7.13 -7.17
N HIS A 566 -19.49 -6.93 -8.45
CA HIS A 566 -20.16 -7.91 -9.30
C HIS A 566 -19.21 -8.31 -10.41
N GLY A 567 -19.14 -9.60 -10.70
CA GLY A 567 -18.33 -10.16 -11.77
C GLY A 567 -19.18 -11.04 -12.69
N GLU A 568 -19.30 -10.62 -13.95
CA GLU A 568 -19.99 -11.39 -15.01
C GLU A 568 -19.03 -12.01 -16.02
N ASN A 569 -17.81 -11.49 -16.09
CA ASN A 569 -16.81 -11.89 -17.06
C ASN A 569 -15.40 -11.85 -16.45
N ALA A 570 -14.46 -12.50 -17.14
CA ALA A 570 -13.07 -12.62 -16.71
C ALA A 570 -12.39 -11.26 -16.47
N GLY A 571 -12.70 -10.25 -17.28
CA GLY A 571 -12.14 -8.90 -17.10
C GLY A 571 -12.55 -8.23 -15.80
N THR A 572 -13.79 -8.43 -15.39
CA THR A 572 -14.31 -7.83 -14.15
C THR A 572 -13.70 -8.50 -12.91
N ILE A 573 -13.49 -9.81 -12.99
CA ILE A 573 -12.80 -10.60 -11.95
C ILE A 573 -11.34 -10.17 -11.82
N ASP A 574 -10.62 -10.05 -12.94
CA ASP A 574 -9.21 -9.61 -12.93
C ASP A 574 -9.06 -8.22 -12.30
N LYS A 575 -9.99 -7.32 -12.64
CA LYS A 575 -10.02 -5.96 -12.15
C LYS A 575 -10.37 -5.88 -10.66
N PHE A 576 -11.30 -6.70 -10.18
CA PHE A 576 -11.58 -6.84 -8.75
C PHE A 576 -10.30 -7.17 -7.97
N TYR A 577 -9.57 -8.21 -8.40
CA TYR A 577 -8.36 -8.62 -7.72
C TYR A 577 -7.22 -7.61 -7.88
N SER A 578 -7.02 -7.06 -9.06
CA SER A 578 -5.99 -6.03 -9.29
C SER A 578 -6.27 -4.77 -8.46
N ASN A 579 -7.53 -4.36 -8.31
CA ASN A 579 -7.93 -3.23 -7.46
C ASN A 579 -7.77 -3.53 -5.96
N ALA A 580 -8.22 -4.69 -5.50
CA ALA A 580 -8.07 -5.10 -4.11
C ALA A 580 -6.59 -5.20 -3.72
N LEU A 581 -5.78 -5.77 -4.62
CA LEU A 581 -4.33 -5.87 -4.47
C LEU A 581 -3.67 -4.50 -4.44
N ALA A 582 -3.95 -3.66 -5.44
CA ALA A 582 -3.39 -2.31 -5.53
C ALA A 582 -3.71 -1.51 -4.25
N ALA A 583 -4.97 -1.56 -3.78
CA ALA A 583 -5.37 -0.93 -2.53
C ALA A 583 -4.56 -1.48 -1.33
N ALA A 584 -4.35 -2.80 -1.27
CA ALA A 584 -3.59 -3.45 -0.20
C ALA A 584 -2.12 -3.00 -0.14
N ILE A 585 -1.50 -2.74 -1.29
CA ILE A 585 -0.11 -2.27 -1.37
C ILE A 585 0.03 -0.74 -1.44
N GLY A 586 -1.05 0.00 -1.17
CA GLY A 586 -1.03 1.47 -1.10
C GLY A 586 -0.99 2.18 -2.46
N PHE A 587 -1.40 1.49 -3.53
CA PHE A 587 -1.57 2.04 -4.87
C PHE A 587 -3.03 2.45 -5.09
N THR A 588 -3.22 3.55 -5.80
CA THR A 588 -4.53 4.10 -6.16
C THR A 588 -4.73 4.07 -7.66
N SER A 589 -5.97 3.88 -8.12
CA SER A 589 -6.26 3.82 -9.56
C SER A 589 -6.01 5.18 -10.22
N VAL A 590 -5.31 5.17 -11.36
CA VAL A 590 -4.97 6.35 -12.16
C VAL A 590 -5.63 6.31 -13.52
N PHE A 591 -5.61 5.14 -14.17
CA PHE A 591 -6.14 4.98 -15.51
C PHE A 591 -6.62 3.55 -15.70
N ASP A 592 -7.89 3.37 -16.04
CA ASP A 592 -8.55 2.09 -15.80
C ASP A 592 -9.56 1.66 -16.91
N PRO A 593 -9.21 1.66 -18.22
CA PRO A 593 -10.14 1.34 -19.29
C PRO A 593 -10.20 -0.16 -19.65
N VAL A 594 -11.15 -0.52 -20.51
CA VAL A 594 -11.15 -1.78 -21.27
C VAL A 594 -11.39 -1.50 -22.74
N LEU A 595 -10.64 -2.20 -23.58
CA LEU A 595 -10.65 -2.02 -25.03
C LEU A 595 -11.00 -3.33 -25.72
N GLU A 596 -11.77 -3.24 -26.79
CA GLU A 596 -12.01 -4.33 -27.75
C GLU A 596 -11.04 -4.15 -28.93
N LEU A 597 -10.12 -5.09 -29.13
CA LEU A 597 -9.17 -5.12 -30.25
C LEU A 597 -9.43 -6.30 -31.18
N PHE A 598 -9.38 -6.06 -32.47
CA PHE A 598 -9.34 -7.11 -33.49
C PHE A 598 -7.89 -7.45 -33.85
N GLU A 599 -7.69 -8.64 -34.40
CA GLU A 599 -6.37 -9.08 -34.86
C GLU A 599 -5.79 -8.03 -35.81
N GLY A 600 -4.58 -7.53 -35.51
CA GLY A 600 -3.86 -6.55 -36.31
C GLY A 600 -4.09 -5.11 -35.88
N GLU A 601 -4.92 -4.89 -34.85
CA GLU A 601 -5.15 -3.59 -34.26
C GLU A 601 -4.20 -3.28 -33.10
N HIS A 602 -3.94 -1.99 -32.92
CA HIS A 602 -3.24 -1.45 -31.75
C HIS A 602 -3.90 -0.16 -31.27
N ALA A 603 -3.74 0.14 -29.98
CA ALA A 603 -4.22 1.36 -29.34
C ALA A 603 -3.10 2.04 -28.55
N HIS A 604 -3.11 3.38 -28.52
CA HIS A 604 -2.18 4.21 -27.76
C HIS A 604 -2.91 4.85 -26.59
N LEU A 605 -2.61 4.42 -25.38
CA LEU A 605 -3.22 4.91 -24.15
C LEU A 605 -2.30 5.91 -23.49
N ASN A 606 -2.79 7.14 -23.35
CA ASN A 606 -2.03 8.20 -22.70
C ASN A 606 -2.55 8.43 -21.29
N TYR A 607 -1.63 8.54 -20.34
CA TYR A 607 -1.92 8.89 -18.95
C TYR A 607 -0.83 9.82 -18.42
N TYR A 608 -1.06 10.45 -17.26
CA TYR A 608 -0.14 11.45 -16.74
C TYR A 608 0.44 11.01 -15.40
N ALA A 609 1.74 11.22 -15.20
CA ALA A 609 2.38 11.16 -13.90
C ALA A 609 2.77 12.58 -13.46
N THR A 610 2.68 12.82 -12.17
CA THR A 610 3.08 14.06 -11.49
C THR A 610 4.23 13.76 -10.54
N SER A 611 4.86 14.80 -10.00
CA SER A 611 5.87 14.68 -8.94
C SER A 611 5.29 14.11 -7.64
N ALA A 612 3.96 14.03 -7.50
CA ALA A 612 3.30 13.35 -6.40
C ALA A 612 3.30 11.82 -6.54
N ASP A 613 3.50 11.28 -7.75
CA ASP A 613 3.47 9.85 -8.05
C ASP A 613 4.88 9.25 -7.93
N ASP A 614 5.05 8.20 -7.13
CA ASP A 614 6.38 7.62 -6.80
C ASP A 614 6.67 6.33 -7.55
N ALA A 615 5.61 5.60 -7.84
CA ALA A 615 5.67 4.36 -8.58
C ALA A 615 4.36 4.15 -9.33
N LEU A 616 4.45 3.49 -10.48
CA LEU A 616 3.31 3.02 -11.25
C LEU A 616 3.26 1.49 -11.19
N LEU A 617 2.08 0.94 -10.92
CA LEU A 617 1.78 -0.46 -11.16
C LEU A 617 0.88 -0.51 -12.40
N ILE A 618 1.38 -1.08 -13.49
CA ILE A 618 0.63 -1.22 -14.74
C ILE A 618 0.32 -2.69 -14.94
N THR A 619 -0.95 -3.02 -15.08
CA THR A 619 -1.41 -4.36 -15.43
C THR A 619 -2.20 -4.31 -16.73
N CYS A 620 -1.88 -5.20 -17.67
CA CYS A 620 -2.68 -5.44 -18.85
C CYS A 620 -3.02 -6.92 -18.91
N GLN A 621 -4.28 -7.28 -19.20
CA GLN A 621 -4.70 -8.67 -19.34
C GLN A 621 -5.57 -8.81 -20.58
N GLY A 622 -5.03 -9.48 -21.60
CA GLY A 622 -5.83 -9.98 -22.72
C GLY A 622 -6.73 -11.12 -22.28
N MET A 623 -8.00 -11.10 -22.72
CA MET A 623 -9.00 -12.10 -22.31
C MET A 623 -8.86 -13.46 -23.03
N ASP A 624 -7.94 -13.60 -23.98
CA ASP A 624 -7.58 -14.88 -24.58
C ASP A 624 -6.44 -15.60 -23.84
N PHE A 625 -5.85 -14.96 -22.82
CA PHE A 625 -4.77 -15.47 -21.99
C PHE A 625 -3.55 -15.98 -22.77
N SER A 626 -3.35 -15.50 -24.00
CA SER A 626 -2.27 -15.97 -24.88
C SER A 626 -1.21 -14.90 -25.06
N SER A 627 -0.09 -14.99 -24.34
CA SER A 627 1.01 -14.01 -24.47
C SER A 627 1.53 -13.84 -25.90
N LYS A 628 1.37 -14.87 -26.74
CA LYS A 628 1.79 -14.84 -28.15
C LYS A 628 0.96 -13.87 -28.99
N ASN A 629 -0.26 -13.57 -28.57
CA ASN A 629 -1.20 -12.73 -29.29
C ASN A 629 -1.10 -11.26 -28.91
N TRP A 630 -0.28 -10.89 -27.90
CA TRP A 630 -0.19 -9.51 -27.40
C TRP A 630 1.18 -8.91 -27.58
N SER A 631 1.21 -7.62 -27.91
CA SER A 631 2.39 -6.77 -27.90
C SER A 631 2.16 -5.56 -27.00
N TYR A 632 3.18 -5.14 -26.25
CA TYR A 632 3.12 -4.00 -25.35
C TYR A 632 4.38 -3.13 -25.48
N VAL A 633 4.19 -1.81 -25.48
CA VAL A 633 5.30 -0.84 -25.45
C VAL A 633 4.96 0.27 -24.46
N LEU A 634 5.88 0.56 -23.54
CA LEU A 634 5.77 1.67 -22.60
C LEU A 634 6.75 2.78 -22.99
N LYS A 635 6.22 3.99 -23.18
CA LYS A 635 7.01 5.21 -23.43
C LYS A 635 6.91 6.18 -22.26
N SER A 636 8.06 6.73 -21.87
CA SER A 636 8.18 7.82 -20.90
C SER A 636 7.73 9.17 -21.49
N PRO A 637 7.55 10.21 -20.65
CA PRO A 637 7.33 11.59 -21.08
C PRO A 637 8.45 12.16 -21.95
N SER A 638 9.70 11.71 -21.76
CA SER A 638 10.84 12.09 -22.60
C SER A 638 10.79 11.45 -24.00
N GLY A 639 9.89 10.49 -24.23
CA GLY A 639 9.74 9.76 -25.49
C GLY A 639 10.52 8.45 -25.56
N ASP A 640 11.30 8.13 -24.52
CA ASP A 640 12.09 6.90 -24.42
C ASP A 640 11.18 5.67 -24.27
N ILE A 641 11.55 4.58 -24.93
CA ILE A 641 10.88 3.29 -24.77
C ILE A 641 11.52 2.58 -23.57
N LEU A 642 10.81 2.57 -22.43
CA LEU A 642 11.28 1.93 -21.20
C LEU A 642 10.95 0.43 -21.14
N TYR A 643 9.99 0.00 -21.96
CA TYR A 643 9.65 -1.41 -22.13
C TYR A 643 9.12 -1.66 -23.55
N GLY A 644 9.55 -2.74 -24.19
CA GLY A 644 9.01 -3.21 -25.47
C GLY A 644 9.37 -4.66 -25.75
N ASP A 645 8.49 -5.40 -26.43
CA ASP A 645 8.65 -6.85 -26.65
C ASP A 645 9.75 -7.21 -27.67
N HIS A 646 10.20 -6.23 -28.45
CA HIS A 646 11.29 -6.35 -29.40
C HIS A 646 12.46 -5.49 -28.93
N GLN A 647 13.70 -5.95 -29.18
CA GLN A 647 14.90 -5.15 -28.95
C GLN A 647 14.83 -3.89 -29.81
N HIS A 648 14.34 -2.80 -29.22
CA HIS A 648 14.51 -1.48 -29.78
C HIS A 648 15.90 -1.00 -29.38
N ASN A 649 16.77 -0.84 -30.38
CA ASN A 649 17.94 0.02 -30.28
C ASN A 649 17.41 1.47 -30.27
N GLY A 650 16.84 1.90 -29.13
CA GLY A 650 16.47 3.29 -28.92
C GLY A 650 17.71 4.18 -29.05
N HIS A 651 17.54 5.34 -29.70
CA HIS A 651 18.60 6.33 -29.85
C HIS A 651 19.23 6.67 -28.49
N GLU A 652 20.56 6.53 -28.37
CA GLU A 652 21.38 6.90 -27.21
C GLU A 652 21.51 8.43 -27.01
N SER A 653 20.59 9.25 -27.52
CA SER A 653 20.86 10.69 -27.65
C SER A 653 20.66 11.52 -26.37
N CYS A 654 20.32 10.94 -25.21
CA CYS A 654 20.35 11.68 -23.93
C CYS A 654 20.57 10.83 -22.65
N ASN A 655 21.14 9.62 -22.74
CA ASN A 655 21.49 8.84 -21.54
C ASN A 655 22.47 9.55 -20.59
N HIS A 656 23.13 10.62 -21.05
CA HIS A 656 24.07 11.40 -20.24
C HIS A 656 23.40 12.54 -19.45
N CYS A 657 22.13 12.87 -19.70
CA CYS A 657 21.52 14.08 -19.16
C CYS A 657 20.48 13.82 -18.06
N CYS A 658 19.82 12.65 -18.01
CA CYS A 658 18.75 12.36 -17.05
C CYS A 658 18.71 10.87 -16.67
N PRO A 659 18.72 10.49 -15.38
CA PRO A 659 18.47 9.11 -14.95
C PRO A 659 17.07 8.64 -15.39
N LEU A 660 16.97 7.42 -15.91
CA LEU A 660 15.70 6.79 -16.31
C LEU A 660 15.07 6.02 -15.13
N PRO A 661 13.73 5.91 -15.07
CA PRO A 661 13.07 5.13 -14.03
C PRO A 661 13.31 3.63 -14.18
N ILE A 662 13.33 2.91 -13.07
CA ILE A 662 13.45 1.45 -13.06
C ILE A 662 12.11 0.82 -13.47
N VAL A 663 12.17 -0.05 -14.48
CA VAL A 663 11.03 -0.88 -14.88
C VAL A 663 11.32 -2.34 -14.57
N THR A 664 10.57 -2.91 -13.63
CA THR A 664 10.49 -4.37 -13.48
C THR A 664 9.25 -4.87 -14.21
N ASN A 665 9.40 -5.98 -14.93
CA ASN A 665 8.33 -6.49 -15.78
C ASN A 665 8.13 -7.98 -15.59
N ARG A 666 6.92 -8.43 -15.91
CA ARG A 666 6.57 -9.83 -16.02
C ARG A 666 5.49 -10.02 -17.07
N VAL A 667 5.73 -10.94 -18.00
CA VAL A 667 4.76 -11.33 -19.03
C VAL A 667 4.50 -12.82 -18.98
N SER A 668 3.23 -13.19 -18.86
CA SER A 668 2.80 -14.58 -18.85
C SER A 668 1.30 -14.71 -19.04
N ASN A 669 0.88 -15.63 -19.91
CA ASN A 669 -0.52 -15.96 -20.22
C ASN A 669 -1.40 -14.74 -20.54
N GLY A 670 -0.96 -13.95 -21.52
CA GLY A 670 -1.67 -12.75 -21.99
C GLY A 670 -1.61 -11.57 -21.02
N ARG A 671 -1.01 -11.73 -19.84
CA ARG A 671 -0.82 -10.69 -18.85
C ARG A 671 0.53 -10.00 -19.00
N LEU A 672 0.53 -8.68 -18.87
CA LEU A 672 1.68 -7.85 -18.57
C LEU A 672 1.50 -7.25 -17.17
N THR A 673 2.52 -7.37 -16.33
CA THR A 673 2.64 -6.58 -15.10
C THR A 673 3.94 -5.79 -15.16
N LEU A 674 3.87 -4.47 -15.05
CA LEU A 674 5.01 -3.59 -14.87
C LEU A 674 4.93 -2.92 -13.50
N VAL A 675 6.06 -2.89 -12.79
CA VAL A 675 6.25 -1.94 -11.69
C VAL A 675 7.32 -0.97 -12.15
N VAL A 676 6.90 0.27 -12.37
CA VAL A 676 7.76 1.39 -12.75
C VAL A 676 8.03 2.17 -11.47
N GLN A 677 9.26 2.18 -11.01
CA GLN A 677 9.70 2.95 -9.85
C GLN A 677 10.42 4.18 -10.35
N ARG A 678 10.16 5.33 -9.74
CA ARG A 678 10.83 6.57 -10.13
C ARG A 678 12.35 6.45 -10.02
N ASP A 679 12.88 5.84 -8.96
CA ASP A 679 14.31 5.51 -8.74
C ASP A 679 15.28 6.58 -9.28
N HIS A 680 15.30 7.75 -8.63
CA HIS A 680 16.13 8.91 -9.01
C HIS A 680 15.86 9.52 -10.39
N ALA A 681 14.85 9.04 -11.12
CA ALA A 681 14.50 9.60 -12.42
C ALA A 681 14.16 11.08 -12.31
N SER A 682 14.73 11.84 -13.25
CA SER A 682 14.54 13.27 -13.27
C SER A 682 13.09 13.64 -13.58
N LYS A 683 12.73 14.87 -13.24
CA LYS A 683 11.40 15.40 -13.53
C LYS A 683 11.04 15.28 -15.02
N HIS A 684 12.01 15.47 -15.93
CA HIS A 684 11.80 15.36 -17.37
C HIS A 684 11.42 13.95 -17.84
N CYS A 685 12.04 12.93 -17.23
CA CYS A 685 11.78 11.52 -17.57
C CYS A 685 10.58 10.92 -16.82
N TRP A 686 10.07 11.59 -15.78
CA TRP A 686 9.00 11.08 -14.93
C TRP A 686 7.68 11.86 -15.06
N VAL A 687 7.72 13.19 -14.94
CA VAL A 687 6.53 14.03 -14.88
C VAL A 687 6.06 14.35 -16.30
N GLY A 688 4.76 14.16 -16.53
CA GLY A 688 4.11 14.45 -17.80
C GLY A 688 3.39 13.25 -18.39
N LYS A 689 3.28 13.24 -19.71
CA LYS A 689 2.44 12.31 -20.45
C LYS A 689 3.18 11.01 -20.75
N TRP A 690 2.75 9.94 -20.12
CA TRP A 690 3.17 8.58 -20.42
C TRP A 690 2.28 7.98 -21.51
N GLN A 691 2.82 7.04 -22.29
CA GLN A 691 2.07 6.33 -23.31
C GLN A 691 2.30 4.82 -23.24
N LEU A 692 1.21 4.07 -23.08
CA LEU A 692 1.18 2.62 -23.19
C LEU A 692 0.55 2.23 -24.53
N MET A 693 1.33 1.63 -25.41
CA MET A 693 0.84 1.01 -26.64
C MET A 693 0.50 -0.46 -26.36
N ILE A 694 -0.67 -0.89 -26.82
CA ILE A 694 -1.12 -2.28 -26.73
C ILE A 694 -1.56 -2.73 -28.12
N ALA A 695 -1.05 -3.87 -28.59
CA ALA A 695 -1.38 -4.44 -29.89
C ALA A 695 -1.87 -5.89 -29.76
N TYR A 696 -2.91 -6.22 -30.52
CA TYR A 696 -3.36 -7.59 -30.71
C TYR A 696 -2.75 -8.14 -32.02
N LYS A 697 -1.76 -9.02 -31.90
CA LYS A 697 -0.79 -9.38 -32.96
C LYS A 697 -1.43 -10.08 -34.17
N THR A 698 -1.07 -9.61 -35.36
CA THR A 698 -0.93 -10.44 -36.58
C THR A 698 0.52 -10.34 -37.07
N ARG A 699 0.88 -10.96 -38.20
CA ARG A 699 2.21 -10.76 -38.81
C ARG A 699 2.49 -9.31 -39.21
N ASP A 700 1.45 -8.47 -39.40
CA ASP A 700 1.56 -7.05 -39.76
C ASP A 700 0.54 -6.18 -38.97
N MET A 701 0.98 -5.05 -38.40
CA MET A 701 0.10 -4.09 -37.72
C MET A 701 -0.47 -3.10 -38.75
N ASP A 702 -1.64 -3.41 -39.29
CA ASP A 702 -2.18 -2.63 -40.42
C ASP A 702 -3.12 -1.49 -40.02
N LYS A 703 -3.57 -1.47 -38.75
CA LYS A 703 -4.71 -0.64 -38.30
C LYS A 703 -4.49 -0.08 -36.89
N MET A 704 -4.67 1.24 -36.74
CA MET A 704 -4.62 1.94 -35.46
C MET A 704 -6.03 2.29 -34.99
N MET A 705 -6.36 1.91 -33.76
CA MET A 705 -7.61 2.28 -33.08
C MET A 705 -7.33 3.40 -32.07
N MET A 706 -8.04 4.52 -32.22
CA MET A 706 -7.96 5.66 -31.31
C MET A 706 -9.24 5.73 -30.48
N PRO A 707 -9.22 5.23 -29.23
CA PRO A 707 -10.43 5.18 -28.41
C PRO A 707 -10.87 6.58 -28.02
N VAL A 708 -12.17 6.83 -28.08
CA VAL A 708 -12.76 8.10 -27.62
C VAL A 708 -12.93 8.12 -26.10
N ILE A 709 -13.13 9.30 -25.52
CA ILE A 709 -13.32 9.44 -24.06
C ILE A 709 -14.44 8.51 -23.57
N GLY A 710 -15.56 8.43 -24.28
CA GLY A 710 -16.67 7.53 -23.93
C GLY A 710 -16.29 6.05 -23.87
N GLU A 711 -15.30 5.60 -24.66
CA GLU A 711 -14.78 4.22 -24.62
C GLU A 711 -13.86 4.02 -23.42
N LEU A 712 -13.01 5.00 -23.13
CA LEU A 712 -12.05 4.93 -22.01
C LEU A 712 -12.74 4.97 -20.64
N ILE A 713 -13.85 5.72 -20.53
CA ILE A 713 -14.65 5.80 -19.29
C ILE A 713 -15.79 4.77 -19.24
N PHE A 714 -15.80 3.77 -20.13
CA PHE A 714 -16.79 2.70 -20.06
C PHE A 714 -16.36 1.65 -19.01
N PRO A 715 -17.13 1.45 -17.93
CA PRO A 715 -16.74 0.55 -16.85
C PRO A 715 -16.88 -0.93 -17.26
N VAL A 716 -15.88 -1.73 -16.91
CA VAL A 716 -15.74 -3.19 -17.20
C VAL A 716 -16.86 -4.02 -16.59
N SER A 717 -17.33 -3.56 -15.43
CA SER A 717 -18.28 -4.25 -14.60
C SER A 717 -19.71 -4.20 -15.15
N ALA A 718 -19.96 -3.44 -16.23
CA ALA A 718 -21.24 -3.35 -16.92
C ALA A 718 -21.52 -4.49 -17.92
N GLY A 719 -20.71 -5.56 -17.94
CA GLY A 719 -20.82 -6.63 -18.93
C GLY A 719 -20.25 -6.22 -20.30
N LEU A 720 -20.30 -7.11 -21.30
CA LEU A 720 -19.59 -6.87 -22.57
C LEU A 720 -19.95 -5.52 -23.16
N ILE A 721 -18.89 -4.74 -23.32
CA ILE A 721 -18.78 -3.49 -24.06
C ILE A 721 -19.76 -3.57 -25.23
N ARG A 722 -20.81 -2.75 -25.17
CA ARG A 722 -21.74 -2.34 -26.24
C ARG A 722 -22.44 -3.47 -27.02
N GLY A 723 -23.53 -3.99 -26.45
CA GLY A 723 -24.52 -4.83 -27.14
C GLY A 723 -25.61 -5.37 -26.21
N ASN A 724 -26.65 -6.02 -26.74
CA ASN A 724 -27.55 -6.81 -25.90
C ASN A 724 -26.72 -7.92 -25.23
N GLN A 725 -26.54 -7.80 -23.91
CA GLN A 725 -25.65 -8.58 -23.03
C GLN A 725 -25.72 -10.11 -23.17
N TYR A 726 -26.71 -10.65 -23.89
CA TYR A 726 -26.79 -12.07 -24.17
C TYR A 726 -27.12 -12.40 -25.63
N ASN A 727 -27.45 -11.41 -26.48
CA ASN A 727 -27.88 -11.68 -27.86
C ASN A 727 -26.72 -12.15 -28.77
N ARG A 728 -25.46 -11.81 -28.42
CA ARG A 728 -24.26 -12.34 -29.10
C ARG A 728 -24.14 -13.87 -28.99
N LEU A 729 -24.64 -14.47 -27.90
CA LEU A 729 -24.68 -15.94 -27.71
C LEU A 729 -25.53 -16.65 -28.75
N LEU A 730 -26.51 -15.95 -29.30
CA LEU A 730 -27.46 -16.47 -30.26
C LEU A 730 -27.15 -16.01 -31.70
N THR A 731 -25.99 -15.38 -31.92
CA THR A 731 -25.54 -14.83 -33.22
C THR A 731 -24.24 -15.49 -33.67
N LYS A 732 -24.16 -15.94 -34.93
CA LYS A 732 -22.94 -16.55 -35.50
C LYS A 732 -21.79 -15.55 -35.57
N THR A 733 -20.55 -15.98 -35.31
CA THR A 733 -19.35 -15.12 -35.26
C THR A 733 -19.22 -14.14 -36.44
N LYS A 734 -19.39 -14.61 -37.68
CA LYS A 734 -19.29 -13.78 -38.90
C LYS A 734 -20.41 -12.75 -39.09
N GLN A 735 -21.47 -12.84 -38.31
CA GLN A 735 -22.60 -11.91 -38.31
C GLN A 735 -22.60 -10.99 -37.09
N ARG A 736 -21.63 -11.17 -36.18
CA ARG A 736 -21.46 -10.28 -35.04
C ARG A 736 -20.87 -8.98 -35.54
N GLN A 737 -21.44 -7.87 -35.09
CA GLN A 737 -20.84 -6.57 -35.26
C GLN A 737 -19.90 -6.30 -34.09
N ALA A 738 -18.79 -5.60 -34.34
CA ALA A 738 -17.94 -5.08 -33.26
C ALA A 738 -18.79 -4.23 -32.32
N SER A 739 -18.50 -4.30 -31.03
CA SER A 739 -19.27 -3.61 -30.01
C SER A 739 -19.24 -2.09 -30.20
N ARG A 740 -18.10 -1.54 -30.60
CA ARG A 740 -17.96 -0.13 -31.02
C ARG A 740 -18.85 0.28 -32.20
N ASN A 741 -19.33 -0.69 -33.00
CA ASN A 741 -20.22 -0.47 -34.14
C ASN A 741 -21.72 -0.64 -33.81
N MET A 742 -22.07 -1.25 -32.66
CA MET A 742 -23.45 -1.72 -32.37
C MET A 742 -24.42 -0.67 -31.80
N ILE A 743 -24.08 0.62 -31.76
CA ILE A 743 -25.00 1.67 -31.24
C ILE A 743 -25.55 2.53 -32.40
N ALA A 744 -26.79 3.02 -32.28
CA ALA A 744 -27.34 4.07 -33.13
C ALA A 744 -26.96 5.46 -32.55
N ILE A 745 -26.84 6.49 -33.41
CA ILE A 745 -26.58 7.93 -33.13
C ILE A 745 -26.33 8.27 -31.65
N SER A 746 -25.10 8.66 -31.32
CA SER A 746 -24.70 9.15 -30.00
C SER A 746 -25.75 10.13 -29.47
N ARG A 747 -26.43 9.76 -28.37
CA ARG A 747 -27.38 10.64 -27.67
C ARG A 747 -26.66 11.65 -26.77
N ASN A 748 -25.39 11.39 -26.48
CA ASN A 748 -24.53 12.17 -25.58
C ASN A 748 -23.21 12.45 -26.29
N SER A 749 -22.61 13.62 -26.10
CA SER A 749 -21.41 14.13 -26.79
C SER A 749 -20.11 13.32 -26.54
N LEU A 750 -20.18 12.23 -25.79
CA LEU A 750 -19.06 11.38 -25.36
C LEU A 750 -18.54 10.42 -26.44
N ASP A 751 -19.34 10.13 -27.47
CA ASP A 751 -19.06 9.10 -28.49
C ASP A 751 -19.07 9.71 -29.92
N THR A 752 -18.14 10.63 -30.22
CA THR A 752 -17.91 11.09 -31.61
C THR A 752 -17.12 10.02 -32.37
N ARG A 753 -17.81 9.22 -33.19
CA ARG A 753 -17.23 8.02 -33.82
C ARG A 753 -16.05 8.33 -34.73
N ALA A 754 -14.94 7.64 -34.51
CA ALA A 754 -13.97 7.38 -35.58
C ALA A 754 -14.60 6.43 -36.61
N VAL A 755 -14.37 6.67 -37.90
CA VAL A 755 -14.81 5.76 -38.98
C VAL A 755 -14.01 4.45 -38.81
N GLY A 756 -14.69 3.37 -38.45
CA GLY A 756 -14.05 2.08 -38.15
C GLY A 756 -13.20 1.57 -39.32
N THR A 757 -11.98 1.10 -39.04
CA THR A 757 -10.97 0.79 -40.06
C THR A 757 -10.90 -0.68 -40.49
N ASN A 758 -11.77 -1.57 -39.98
CA ASN A 758 -11.56 -3.03 -40.03
C ASN A 758 -12.76 -3.85 -40.54
N SER A 759 -12.48 -5.05 -41.06
CA SER A 759 -13.45 -6.11 -41.34
C SER A 759 -13.82 -6.84 -40.04
N ASN A 760 -15.10 -6.89 -39.69
CA ASN A 760 -15.61 -7.58 -38.49
C ASN A 760 -15.75 -9.11 -38.71
N ASP A 761 -14.81 -9.73 -39.41
CA ASP A 761 -14.91 -11.13 -39.84
C ASP A 761 -14.20 -12.13 -38.91
N ARG A 762 -13.43 -11.64 -37.91
CA ARG A 762 -12.75 -12.42 -36.86
C ARG A 762 -13.28 -12.09 -35.46
N GLU A 763 -12.94 -12.93 -34.49
CA GLU A 763 -13.26 -12.68 -33.08
C GLU A 763 -12.38 -11.56 -32.53
N ALA A 764 -13.01 -10.56 -31.91
CA ALA A 764 -12.29 -9.55 -31.15
C ALA A 764 -11.86 -10.13 -29.81
N CYS A 765 -10.75 -9.61 -29.29
CA CYS A 765 -10.30 -9.89 -27.94
C CYS A 765 -10.30 -8.60 -27.13
N ASN A 766 -10.83 -8.68 -25.92
CA ASN A 766 -10.78 -7.55 -25.00
C ASN A 766 -9.45 -7.55 -24.23
N VAL A 767 -8.99 -6.36 -23.88
CA VAL A 767 -7.87 -6.16 -22.95
C VAL A 767 -8.30 -5.25 -21.81
N VAL A 768 -8.08 -5.70 -20.58
CA VAL A 768 -8.20 -4.87 -19.39
C VAL A 768 -6.88 -4.18 -19.13
N VAL A 769 -6.92 -2.88 -18.87
CA VAL A 769 -5.74 -2.08 -18.54
C VAL A 769 -6.01 -1.38 -17.22
N ASN A 770 -5.16 -1.62 -16.23
CA ASN A 770 -5.17 -0.89 -14.98
C ASN A 770 -3.80 -0.24 -14.78
N ILE A 771 -3.79 1.05 -14.55
CA ILE A 771 -2.62 1.81 -14.16
C ILE A 771 -2.92 2.39 -12.80
N TYR A 772 -2.13 2.01 -11.82
CA TYR A 772 -2.19 2.52 -10.47
C TYR A 772 -0.94 3.33 -10.16
N ALA A 773 -1.07 4.31 -9.28
CA ALA A 773 0.07 5.03 -8.73
C ALA A 773 0.10 4.94 -7.21
N ARG A 774 1.29 4.73 -6.66
CA ARG A 774 1.57 5.10 -5.26
C ARG A 774 1.82 6.59 -5.25
N THR A 775 0.91 7.37 -4.66
CA THR A 775 0.87 8.82 -4.88
C THR A 775 0.44 9.61 -3.66
N ASN A 776 0.99 10.82 -3.56
CA ASN A 776 0.52 11.87 -2.64
C ASN A 776 -0.67 12.65 -3.19
N LEU A 777 -1.04 12.49 -4.46
CA LEU A 777 -2.23 13.08 -5.06
C LEU A 777 -3.39 12.08 -4.96
N LYS A 778 -4.24 12.24 -3.94
CA LYS A 778 -5.34 11.32 -3.68
C LYS A 778 -6.64 11.86 -4.27
N LEU A 779 -7.35 10.99 -4.99
CA LEU A 779 -8.71 11.21 -5.46
C LEU A 779 -9.63 10.19 -4.78
N ASP A 780 -10.23 10.58 -3.67
CA ASP A 780 -11.11 9.71 -2.91
C ASP A 780 -12.53 9.77 -3.49
N ILE A 781 -13.01 8.63 -3.99
CA ILE A 781 -14.38 8.50 -4.52
C ILE A 781 -15.18 7.58 -3.60
N GLY A 782 -16.32 8.06 -3.12
CA GLY A 782 -17.17 7.25 -2.25
C GLY A 782 -18.60 7.74 -2.18
N SER A 783 -19.50 6.81 -1.88
CA SER A 783 -20.88 7.09 -1.50
C SER A 783 -21.04 6.94 0.02
N LYS A 784 -22.14 7.43 0.58
CA LYS A 784 -22.43 7.32 2.02
C LYS A 784 -22.68 5.88 2.49
N THR A 785 -22.99 4.97 1.57
CA THR A 785 -23.43 3.60 1.87
C THR A 785 -22.84 2.63 0.86
N SER A 786 -22.33 1.48 1.31
CA SER A 786 -21.79 0.44 0.43
C SER A 786 -22.85 -0.20 -0.48
N ILE A 787 -24.13 -0.18 -0.07
CA ILE A 787 -25.27 -0.63 -0.87
C ILE A 787 -26.38 0.41 -0.83
N LEU A 788 -26.91 0.74 -2.00
CA LEU A 788 -28.07 1.61 -2.16
C LEU A 788 -29.35 0.77 -2.18
N LYS A 789 -30.47 1.32 -1.71
CA LYS A 789 -31.79 0.71 -1.90
C LYS A 789 -32.48 1.30 -3.12
N THR A 790 -33.25 0.49 -3.83
CA THR A 790 -34.19 1.01 -4.85
C THR A 790 -35.06 2.14 -4.28
N GLY A 791 -35.24 3.20 -5.07
CA GLY A 791 -35.92 4.44 -4.70
C GLY A 791 -35.03 5.51 -4.03
N CYS A 792 -33.80 5.18 -3.61
CA CYS A 792 -32.86 6.15 -3.04
C CYS A 792 -32.09 6.92 -4.13
N ALA A 793 -31.61 8.12 -3.78
CA ALA A 793 -30.76 8.93 -4.64
C ALA A 793 -29.33 8.36 -4.71
N LEU A 794 -28.74 8.35 -5.91
CA LEU A 794 -27.35 7.98 -6.11
C LEU A 794 -26.46 9.22 -5.95
N ASP A 795 -25.89 9.35 -4.73
CA ASP A 795 -24.95 10.40 -4.35
C ASP A 795 -23.53 9.85 -4.26
N VAL A 796 -22.62 10.38 -5.08
CA VAL A 796 -21.19 10.02 -5.05
C VAL A 796 -20.34 11.27 -4.85
N ASN A 797 -19.42 11.25 -3.89
CA ASN A 797 -18.47 12.32 -3.64
C ASN A 797 -17.12 11.97 -4.24
N LEU A 798 -16.45 12.99 -4.78
CA LEU A 798 -15.06 12.99 -5.21
C LEU A 798 -14.34 14.08 -4.41
N VAL A 799 -13.28 13.71 -3.69
CA VAL A 799 -12.44 14.62 -2.91
C VAL A 799 -11.01 14.51 -3.39
N ALA A 800 -10.42 15.63 -3.81
CA ALA A 800 -9.00 15.72 -4.09
C ALA A 800 -8.22 16.22 -2.87
N SER A 801 -7.13 15.54 -2.54
CA SER A 801 -6.24 15.97 -1.46
C SER A 801 -4.78 15.65 -1.76
N SER A 802 -3.86 16.38 -1.13
CA SER A 802 -2.45 16.05 -1.11
C SER A 802 -1.77 16.47 0.19
N ASN A 803 -0.82 15.67 0.66
CA ASN A 803 0.01 15.97 1.82
C ASN A 803 1.19 16.91 1.49
N LEU A 804 1.51 17.07 0.21
CA LEU A 804 2.78 17.63 -0.26
C LEU A 804 2.62 18.66 -1.39
N GLY A 805 1.41 19.18 -1.53
CA GLY A 805 1.06 20.11 -2.59
C GLY A 805 -0.38 20.58 -2.47
N MET A 806 -0.76 21.50 -3.35
CA MET A 806 -2.17 21.83 -3.57
C MET A 806 -2.67 21.11 -4.81
N VAL A 807 -3.91 20.62 -4.75
CA VAL A 807 -4.59 20.02 -5.92
C VAL A 807 -5.74 20.92 -6.30
N GLU A 808 -5.87 21.23 -7.59
CA GLU A 808 -7.02 21.92 -8.15
C GLU A 808 -7.65 21.04 -9.23
N ILE A 809 -8.90 20.64 -9.02
CA ILE A 809 -9.69 19.96 -10.07
C ILE A 809 -10.24 21.05 -11.00
N GLU A 810 -9.88 20.97 -12.28
CA GLU A 810 -10.36 21.88 -13.31
C GLU A 810 -11.70 21.41 -13.89
N SER A 811 -11.78 20.12 -14.24
CA SER A 811 -12.98 19.55 -14.87
C SER A 811 -13.18 18.10 -14.49
N THR A 812 -14.45 17.69 -14.51
CA THR A 812 -14.87 16.31 -14.25
C THR A 812 -15.95 15.93 -15.25
N PHE A 813 -15.82 14.76 -15.85
CA PHE A 813 -16.80 14.19 -16.76
C PHE A 813 -17.10 12.77 -16.31
N ALA A 814 -18.38 12.37 -16.32
CA ALA A 814 -18.74 11.02 -15.91
C ALA A 814 -19.83 10.41 -16.80
N ARG A 815 -19.76 9.07 -16.93
CA ARG A 815 -20.72 8.24 -17.65
C ARG A 815 -21.30 7.23 -16.67
N LEU A 816 -22.62 7.18 -16.54
CA LEU A 816 -23.33 6.21 -15.71
C LEU A 816 -23.92 5.13 -16.60
N ILE A 817 -23.53 3.89 -16.32
CA ILE A 817 -24.11 2.68 -16.90
C ILE A 817 -24.87 1.92 -15.81
N SER A 818 -26.11 1.55 -16.09
CA SER A 818 -26.92 0.78 -15.15
C SER A 818 -27.88 -0.20 -15.82
N PRO A 819 -28.38 -1.22 -15.11
CA PRO A 819 -29.51 -2.01 -15.58
C PRO A 819 -30.74 -1.12 -15.83
N SER A 820 -31.49 -1.45 -16.88
CA SER A 820 -32.76 -0.78 -17.20
C SER A 820 -34.01 -1.54 -16.72
N PHE A 821 -33.85 -2.81 -16.35
CA PHE A 821 -34.91 -3.67 -15.82
C PHE A 821 -34.34 -4.66 -14.80
N ASP A 822 -35.22 -5.18 -13.96
CA ASP A 822 -34.90 -6.20 -12.96
C ASP A 822 -34.83 -7.59 -13.62
N ILE A 823 -33.64 -8.18 -13.66
CA ILE A 823 -33.42 -9.49 -14.30
C ILE A 823 -34.19 -10.62 -13.63
N ASN A 824 -34.50 -10.50 -12.34
CA ASN A 824 -35.31 -11.50 -11.62
C ASN A 824 -36.75 -11.57 -12.12
N LYS A 825 -37.22 -10.53 -12.84
CA LYS A 825 -38.53 -10.55 -13.53
C LYS A 825 -38.50 -11.33 -14.84
N ILE A 826 -37.33 -11.57 -15.42
CA ILE A 826 -37.16 -12.36 -16.65
C ILE A 826 -36.95 -13.84 -16.33
N ILE A 827 -36.16 -14.14 -15.29
CA ILE A 827 -35.93 -15.49 -14.79
C ILE A 827 -35.71 -15.44 -13.28
N SER A 828 -36.46 -16.26 -12.53
CA SER A 828 -36.32 -16.29 -11.07
C SER A 828 -35.09 -17.09 -10.63
N GLN A 829 -34.58 -16.81 -9.43
CA GLN A 829 -33.52 -17.60 -8.80
C GLN A 829 -33.88 -19.09 -8.71
N ASP A 830 -35.12 -19.41 -8.33
CA ASP A 830 -35.62 -20.80 -8.28
C ASP A 830 -35.58 -21.51 -9.63
N GLU A 831 -35.90 -20.80 -10.72
CA GLU A 831 -35.79 -21.35 -12.06
C GLU A 831 -34.33 -21.62 -12.45
N ILE A 832 -33.42 -20.71 -12.13
CA ILE A 832 -31.98 -20.91 -12.35
C ILE A 832 -31.48 -22.13 -11.59
N LEU A 833 -31.85 -22.28 -10.32
CA LEU A 833 -31.50 -23.45 -9.51
C LEU A 833 -32.03 -24.75 -10.12
N LYS A 834 -33.27 -24.75 -10.61
CA LYS A 834 -33.86 -25.90 -11.32
C LYS A 834 -33.12 -26.23 -12.62
N LEU A 835 -32.67 -25.23 -13.38
CA LEU A 835 -31.88 -25.44 -14.61
C LEU A 835 -30.51 -26.04 -14.29
N LYS A 836 -29.81 -25.50 -13.27
CA LYS A 836 -28.53 -26.03 -12.78
C LYS A 836 -28.66 -27.49 -12.34
N HIS A 837 -29.64 -27.78 -11.49
CA HIS A 837 -29.89 -29.14 -10.99
C HIS A 837 -30.23 -30.15 -12.10
N LYS A 838 -30.95 -29.69 -13.14
CA LYS A 838 -31.21 -30.52 -14.34
C LYS A 838 -29.93 -30.78 -15.13
N ALA A 839 -29.10 -29.76 -15.37
CA ALA A 839 -27.84 -29.90 -16.08
C ALA A 839 -26.92 -30.92 -15.38
N GLU A 840 -26.82 -30.84 -14.05
CA GLU A 840 -26.07 -31.76 -13.20
C GLU A 840 -26.61 -33.19 -13.26
N LYS A 841 -27.92 -33.36 -13.08
CA LYS A 841 -28.59 -34.67 -13.10
C LYS A 841 -28.35 -35.45 -14.39
N TYR A 842 -28.29 -34.77 -15.53
CA TYR A 842 -28.15 -35.41 -16.84
C TYR A 842 -26.69 -35.58 -17.29
N LYS A 843 -25.70 -35.03 -16.57
CA LYS A 843 -24.26 -35.08 -16.89
C LYS A 843 -23.93 -34.81 -18.37
N ARG A 844 -24.74 -34.00 -19.05
CA ARG A 844 -24.59 -33.67 -20.46
C ARG A 844 -24.69 -32.16 -20.61
N TYR A 845 -23.66 -31.56 -21.21
CA TYR A 845 -23.74 -30.18 -21.63
C TYR A 845 -24.83 -30.04 -22.69
N SER A 846 -25.82 -29.19 -22.41
CA SER A 846 -26.91 -28.91 -23.32
C SER A 846 -27.24 -27.43 -23.25
N ASN A 847 -27.25 -26.78 -24.41
CA ASN A 847 -27.71 -25.39 -24.57
C ASN A 847 -29.17 -25.18 -24.11
N LYS A 848 -29.89 -26.26 -23.76
CA LYS A 848 -31.25 -26.25 -23.20
C LYS A 848 -31.29 -25.96 -21.70
N TYR A 849 -30.20 -26.22 -20.96
CA TYR A 849 -30.13 -26.06 -19.51
C TYR A 849 -29.11 -25.01 -19.07
N ASP A 850 -28.60 -24.24 -20.03
CA ASP A 850 -27.67 -23.13 -19.80
C ASP A 850 -28.46 -21.86 -19.44
N PRO A 851 -28.31 -21.31 -18.21
CA PRO A 851 -29.03 -20.12 -17.79
C PRO A 851 -28.73 -18.87 -18.64
N ALA A 852 -27.50 -18.71 -19.15
CA ALA A 852 -27.13 -17.55 -19.95
C ALA A 852 -27.79 -17.60 -21.34
N ILE A 853 -27.83 -18.78 -21.96
CA ILE A 853 -28.53 -18.98 -23.25
C ILE A 853 -30.06 -18.82 -23.06
N GLU A 854 -30.62 -19.27 -21.94
CA GLU A 854 -32.05 -19.10 -21.66
C GLU A 854 -32.42 -17.62 -21.44
N ILE A 855 -31.61 -16.88 -20.69
CA ILE A 855 -31.73 -15.42 -20.58
C ILE A 855 -31.62 -14.76 -21.95
N ALA A 856 -30.67 -15.18 -22.78
CA ALA A 856 -30.51 -14.69 -24.15
C ALA A 856 -31.77 -14.84 -25.00
N ARG A 857 -32.44 -16.00 -24.92
CA ARG A 857 -33.67 -16.27 -25.69
C ARG A 857 -34.81 -15.38 -25.22
N ARG A 858 -35.04 -15.33 -23.89
CA ARG A 858 -36.11 -14.51 -23.31
C ARG A 858 -35.91 -13.01 -23.59
N LEU A 859 -34.66 -12.55 -23.63
CA LEU A 859 -34.32 -11.16 -23.96
C LEU A 859 -34.48 -10.83 -25.43
N ARG A 860 -34.20 -11.78 -26.34
CA ARG A 860 -34.43 -11.60 -27.78
C ARG A 860 -35.91 -11.32 -28.08
N ASP A 861 -36.80 -11.97 -27.35
CA ASP A 861 -38.26 -11.83 -27.54
C ASP A 861 -38.80 -10.47 -27.01
N GLN A 862 -37.97 -9.65 -26.36
CA GLN A 862 -38.31 -8.31 -25.84
C GLN A 862 -37.85 -7.19 -26.81
N GLU A 863 -38.17 -7.32 -28.10
CA GLU A 863 -37.56 -6.63 -29.28
C GLU A 863 -37.37 -5.09 -29.24
N ASN A 864 -37.86 -4.34 -28.24
CA ASN A 864 -37.91 -2.88 -28.29
C ASN A 864 -37.34 -2.12 -27.06
N LYS A 865 -36.58 -2.76 -26.16
CA LYS A 865 -36.03 -2.07 -24.97
C LYS A 865 -34.50 -2.17 -24.89
N SER A 866 -33.84 -1.03 -24.69
CA SER A 866 -32.42 -0.99 -24.30
C SER A 866 -32.27 -1.71 -22.96
N LEU A 867 -31.36 -2.68 -22.87
CA LEU A 867 -31.16 -3.49 -21.65
C LEU A 867 -30.37 -2.72 -20.57
N ILE A 868 -29.66 -1.68 -20.97
CA ILE A 868 -28.89 -0.79 -20.10
C ILE A 868 -29.38 0.65 -20.24
N VAL A 869 -29.19 1.41 -19.17
CA VAL A 869 -29.21 2.87 -19.19
C VAL A 869 -27.77 3.33 -19.39
N ASP A 870 -27.58 4.27 -20.31
CA ASP A 870 -26.30 4.88 -20.61
C ASP A 870 -26.51 6.40 -20.72
N LYS A 871 -26.03 7.12 -19.71
CA LYS A 871 -26.23 8.57 -19.61
C LYS A 871 -24.97 9.29 -19.13
N GLU A 872 -24.75 10.47 -19.69
CA GLU A 872 -23.78 11.42 -19.16
C GLU A 872 -24.29 11.99 -17.83
N VAL A 873 -23.39 12.09 -16.86
CA VAL A 873 -23.66 12.66 -15.54
C VAL A 873 -22.50 13.59 -15.16
N ILE A 874 -22.81 14.69 -14.47
CA ILE A 874 -21.84 15.75 -14.21
C ILE A 874 -21.68 15.93 -12.70
N PHE A 875 -20.43 15.95 -12.24
CA PHE A 875 -20.11 16.31 -10.88
C PHE A 875 -20.24 17.82 -10.70
N LYS A 876 -20.90 18.23 -9.61
CA LYS A 876 -21.04 19.63 -9.24
C LYS A 876 -20.08 19.95 -8.10
N ARG A 877 -19.33 21.04 -8.24
CA ARG A 877 -18.43 21.53 -7.19
C ARG A 877 -19.23 21.98 -5.97
N GLN A 878 -18.87 21.50 -4.78
CA GLN A 878 -19.32 22.03 -3.49
C GLN A 878 -18.27 22.98 -2.91
N LYS A 879 -18.50 23.51 -1.69
CA LYS A 879 -17.48 24.34 -1.01
C LYS A 879 -16.19 23.51 -0.79
N GLY A 880 -15.03 24.09 -1.10
CA GLY A 880 -13.72 23.45 -0.93
C GLY A 880 -13.31 22.57 -2.11
N GLN A 881 -12.71 21.41 -1.82
CA GLN A 881 -12.16 20.43 -2.78
C GLN A 881 -13.11 19.25 -3.07
N THR A 882 -14.37 19.37 -2.64
CA THR A 882 -15.38 18.30 -2.76
C THR A 882 -16.26 18.53 -3.98
N TRP A 883 -16.43 17.48 -4.77
CA TRP A 883 -17.32 17.42 -5.91
C TRP A 883 -18.38 16.34 -5.66
N THR A 884 -19.63 16.59 -6.02
CA THR A 884 -20.72 15.64 -5.79
C THR A 884 -21.47 15.36 -7.08
N LEU A 885 -21.68 14.08 -7.36
CA LEU A 885 -22.55 13.57 -8.41
C LEU A 885 -23.94 13.31 -7.82
N ASP A 886 -24.97 13.91 -8.42
CA ASP A 886 -26.37 13.56 -8.20
C ASP A 886 -26.90 12.94 -9.49
N ALA A 887 -27.08 11.62 -9.50
CA ALA A 887 -27.56 10.87 -10.65
C ALA A 887 -29.07 10.58 -10.60
N GLY A 888 -29.80 11.15 -9.64
CA GLY A 888 -31.22 10.91 -9.39
C GLY A 888 -31.51 9.61 -8.63
N LYS A 889 -32.80 9.24 -8.57
CA LYS A 889 -33.25 8.00 -7.91
C LYS A 889 -32.92 6.77 -8.74
N VAL A 890 -32.47 5.70 -8.09
CA VAL A 890 -32.25 4.40 -8.73
C VAL A 890 -33.49 3.52 -8.55
N GLU A 891 -34.16 3.15 -9.63
CA GLU A 891 -35.42 2.39 -9.58
C GLU A 891 -35.24 0.88 -9.82
N THR A 892 -34.08 0.47 -10.33
CA THR A 892 -33.82 -0.90 -10.75
C THR A 892 -32.74 -1.52 -9.86
N PRO A 893 -32.96 -2.73 -9.31
CA PRO A 893 -31.92 -3.46 -8.58
C PRO A 893 -30.79 -3.89 -9.52
N GLY A 894 -29.59 -4.05 -8.96
CA GLY A 894 -28.37 -4.37 -9.70
C GLY A 894 -27.27 -3.35 -9.47
N VAL A 895 -26.20 -3.38 -10.28
CA VAL A 895 -25.03 -2.53 -10.04
C VAL A 895 -25.05 -1.27 -10.90
N GLN A 896 -24.79 -0.13 -10.29
CA GLN A 896 -24.58 1.14 -10.98
C GLN A 896 -23.08 1.33 -11.19
N HIS A 897 -22.66 1.56 -12.43
CA HIS A 897 -21.26 1.76 -12.78
C HIS A 897 -21.03 3.17 -13.27
N ILE A 898 -20.03 3.84 -12.72
CA ILE A 898 -19.71 5.22 -13.05
C ILE A 898 -18.24 5.23 -13.49
N GLY A 899 -18.00 5.56 -14.76
CA GLY A 899 -16.67 5.91 -15.24
C GLY A 899 -16.49 7.42 -15.15
N ILE A 900 -15.36 7.86 -14.60
CA ILE A 900 -15.09 9.26 -14.25
C ILE A 900 -13.74 9.65 -14.84
N MET A 901 -13.73 10.72 -15.62
CA MET A 901 -12.51 11.41 -16.03
C MET A 901 -12.34 12.67 -15.18
N VAL A 902 -11.20 12.80 -14.52
CA VAL A 902 -10.83 13.97 -13.72
C VAL A 902 -9.61 14.62 -14.36
N THR A 903 -9.70 15.91 -14.68
CA THR A 903 -8.54 16.72 -15.09
C THR A 903 -8.29 17.80 -14.05
N GLY A 904 -7.02 18.09 -13.82
CA GLY A 904 -6.64 19.09 -12.83
C GLY A 904 -5.16 19.41 -12.86
N VAL A 905 -4.76 20.20 -11.89
CA VAL A 905 -3.40 20.68 -11.70
C VAL A 905 -2.92 20.34 -10.30
N TYR A 906 -1.70 19.82 -10.21
CA TYR A 906 -0.96 19.64 -8.97
C TYR A 906 0.10 20.73 -8.82
N HIS A 907 0.12 21.38 -7.67
CA HIS A 907 1.10 22.39 -7.30
C HIS A 907 2.02 21.84 -6.19
N PRO A 908 3.23 21.36 -6.51
CA PRO A 908 4.14 20.83 -5.51
C PRO A 908 4.61 21.93 -4.53
N GLN A 909 4.72 21.58 -3.25
CA GLN A 909 5.17 22.52 -2.20
C GLN A 909 6.71 22.57 -2.03
N TYR A 910 7.47 21.69 -2.68
CA TYR A 910 8.93 21.60 -2.54
C TYR A 910 9.63 21.57 -3.90
N LYS A 911 10.89 22.05 -3.93
CA LYS A 911 11.76 21.87 -5.08
C LYS A 911 12.17 20.40 -5.13
N ASP A 912 11.80 19.71 -6.20
CA ASP A 912 12.31 18.38 -6.47
C ASP A 912 13.83 18.46 -6.66
N LEU A 913 14.62 17.78 -5.82
CA LEU A 913 16.09 17.78 -5.91
C LEU A 913 16.62 17.07 -7.16
N THR A 914 15.74 16.44 -7.94
CA THR A 914 16.06 15.93 -9.29
C THR A 914 15.98 17.00 -10.38
N ALA A 915 15.93 18.29 -10.00
CA ALA A 915 16.03 19.40 -10.94
C ALA A 915 17.42 19.39 -11.62
N ASP A 916 17.47 18.73 -12.78
CA ASP A 916 18.69 18.58 -13.56
C ASP A 916 19.27 19.94 -13.96
N HIS A 917 20.57 20.12 -13.73
CA HIS A 917 21.33 21.27 -14.25
C HIS A 917 21.29 21.40 -15.78
N CYS A 918 20.84 20.37 -16.51
CA CYS A 918 20.74 20.39 -17.97
C CYS A 918 19.40 20.93 -18.49
N CYS A 919 18.39 21.11 -17.62
CA CYS A 919 17.08 21.69 -17.96
C CYS A 919 16.78 22.76 -16.91
N ASP A 920 17.20 24.00 -17.18
CA ASP A 920 17.13 25.17 -16.28
C ASP A 920 15.67 25.66 -16.06
N ASP A 921 14.77 24.77 -15.63
CA ASP A 921 13.42 25.11 -15.21
C ASP A 921 13.41 25.33 -13.70
N LYS A 922 13.98 26.47 -13.32
CA LYS A 922 13.67 27.10 -12.03
C LYS A 922 12.17 27.37 -12.02
N HIS A 923 11.41 26.62 -11.21
CA HIS A 923 10.19 26.99 -10.44
C HIS A 923 9.21 25.80 -10.28
N ASN A 924 8.41 25.84 -9.20
CA ASN A 924 7.29 24.93 -8.90
C ASN A 924 6.17 25.11 -9.94
N HIS A 925 6.38 24.65 -11.17
CA HIS A 925 5.35 24.71 -12.20
C HIS A 925 4.18 23.80 -11.83
N ALA A 926 2.98 24.32 -12.08
CA ALA A 926 1.74 23.57 -12.14
C ALA A 926 1.91 22.32 -13.02
N GLU A 927 1.59 21.15 -12.48
CA GLU A 927 1.69 19.86 -13.17
C GLU A 927 0.28 19.38 -13.52
N SER A 928 -0.06 19.40 -14.80
CA SER A 928 -1.35 18.91 -15.28
C SER A 928 -1.44 17.39 -15.12
N PHE A 929 -2.60 16.91 -14.69
CA PHE A 929 -2.89 15.50 -14.63
C PHE A 929 -4.25 15.17 -15.22
N THR A 930 -4.39 13.93 -15.67
CA THR A 930 -5.67 13.32 -16.02
C THR A 930 -5.75 11.96 -15.34
N ARG A 931 -6.90 11.66 -14.73
CA ARG A 931 -7.21 10.36 -14.12
C ARG A 931 -8.49 9.80 -14.74
N ILE A 932 -8.50 8.51 -15.05
CA ILE A 932 -9.69 7.76 -15.46
C ILE A 932 -9.97 6.71 -14.40
N LEU A 933 -11.09 6.88 -13.71
CA LEU A 933 -11.46 6.14 -12.52
C LEU A 933 -12.79 5.42 -12.76
N ASN A 934 -12.96 4.23 -12.18
CA ASN A 934 -14.23 3.53 -12.17
C ASN A 934 -14.74 3.38 -10.74
N TYR A 935 -16.03 3.62 -10.56
CA TYR A 935 -16.73 3.38 -9.30
C TYR A 935 -17.94 2.50 -9.56
N SER A 936 -18.17 1.52 -8.69
CA SER A 936 -19.36 0.66 -8.75
C SER A 936 -20.06 0.63 -7.40
N ILE A 937 -21.39 0.67 -7.43
CA ILE A 937 -22.24 0.57 -6.23
C ILE A 937 -23.38 -0.40 -6.49
N ALA A 938 -23.56 -1.35 -5.59
CA ALA A 938 -24.64 -2.33 -5.66
C ALA A 938 -25.96 -1.71 -5.17
N VAL A 939 -27.07 -2.08 -5.80
CA VAL A 939 -28.42 -1.62 -5.47
C VAL A 939 -29.32 -2.81 -5.18
N LYS A 940 -29.93 -2.78 -4.00
CA LYS A 940 -30.86 -3.79 -3.49
C LYS A 940 -32.32 -3.39 -3.69
#